data_AF-A0A1B1FKI0-F1
#
_entry.id   AF-A0A1B1FKI0-F1
#
_cell.length_a   1.000
_cell.length_b   1.000
_cell.length_c   1.000
_cell.angle_alpha   90.00
_cell.angle_beta   90.00
_cell.angle_gamma   90.00
#
_symmetry.space_group_name_H-M   'P 1'
#
loop_
_entity.id
_entity.type
_entity.pdbx_description
1 polymer ?
#
loop_
_entity_poly.entity_id
_entity_poly.type
_entity_poly.pdbx_seq_one_letter_code
_entity_poly.pdbx_strand_id
1 'polypeptide(L)'
;MHTDNSFVWAKIGDAKFFYQLSKDILIYGGGCVLIFYDTNTRSEKIFLANSPQGNGDGIGAVRGHKVLNVFAYSENCAYPRVFVKTYPSFEDIFEIEGNETPESYSYITFTDTLIIMLGSYPKFTISVRDWVTQQKLCTMDTYAECDKHVLRCNWTKPINMIDLWIGTKKIAMYEFQMCCKEFHMTQNIVQSSATDGTGNFTSVVWTPEGSMCVCDEFGTIYMMDNEYSLEKVLDVKISGPSPPAFEWYKNGFLVCGPDKTMRHYVRKLPGEFVLNRSIDIEAEPALIYDSVYVFAVGLQTLEQSHTLKLSNLSCDKEQPWDGGLSLINYINSVEIKGLSGPIEFKEGRRIQFKLDLLKLKQPSLVKVGEWQPGNGVNITDRAAFFDPGTMNVTLVVTTILEMPYVMMHTAKNFTGNSRFYGFCIDILGRISQEVGFDYLLDLVPDRKYGARDPNTGLWNGMVLQLMQHKADLAVGSMTINYARESVIDFTKPFMNLGISILFKVPSSRQAKLFSFMNPLATNIWLYVLSAYVLVSITMFVVARFSPCEWQNPHPCEIDNELVKNQFSLANSFWFTIGTLMQQGSDLNPKATSTRIVGGIWWFFTLIIISSYTANLAAFLTVERMITPIEDAEDLAAQTEIPYGTLESGSTMTFFRDSMIETYKKMWRFMENRKPSVFVPTYEEGIQKVLDGNYAFLMESTMLDYIVQRNCNLTQIGGPLDSKGYGIATPKGSPWRDKISLAILELQEKGEIQMLYDKWWKNTGDTCQRNDKGKESKANSLGVDNIGGVFVVLLCGLAFAVLIAIFEFCYNSKKNALNEKRSASVPQESLCSEMKSEFCFALRCSGSRQRPALRRKCSKCLSGVSYVPAVLDVPPNPPQPPTRGPPPADHSPALGASFDNPRLRI
;
A
#
# COMPACT_ATOMS: atom_id res chain seq x y z
N MET A 1 -43.03 7.54 25.56
CA MET A 1 -42.34 7.31 26.85
C MET A 1 -42.08 5.81 26.98
N HIS A 2 -40.97 5.43 27.60
CA HIS A 2 -40.49 4.05 27.65
C HIS A 2 -41.30 3.18 28.63
N THR A 3 -41.53 1.93 28.24
CA THR A 3 -41.77 0.80 29.16
C THR A 3 -41.10 -0.44 28.55
N ASP A 4 -40.18 -1.05 29.30
CA ASP A 4 -39.26 -2.07 28.81
C ASP A 4 -39.89 -3.46 28.57
N ASN A 5 -39.33 -4.20 27.62
CA ASN A 5 -39.50 -5.65 27.52
C ASN A 5 -38.59 -6.36 28.55
N SER A 6 -38.88 -6.21 29.83
CA SER A 6 -38.31 -7.06 30.88
C SER A 6 -39.10 -8.37 30.94
N PHE A 7 -38.48 -9.49 30.56
CA PHE A 7 -39.13 -10.80 30.59
C PHE A 7 -39.44 -11.22 32.04
N VAL A 8 -40.74 -11.15 32.38
CA VAL A 8 -41.29 -11.49 33.69
C VAL A 8 -41.45 -13.02 33.80
N TRP A 9 -40.81 -13.64 34.78
CA TRP A 9 -40.96 -15.08 35.05
C TRP A 9 -41.87 -15.39 36.26
N ALA A 10 -42.24 -14.37 37.05
CA ALA A 10 -43.48 -14.38 37.84
C ALA A 10 -44.00 -12.95 37.99
N LYS A 11 -45.32 -12.73 37.81
CA LYS A 11 -45.97 -11.45 38.13
C LYS A 11 -46.20 -11.38 39.64
N ILE A 12 -45.17 -10.98 40.38
CA ILE A 12 -45.32 -10.70 41.80
C ILE A 12 -46.20 -9.46 41.95
N GLY A 13 -47.29 -9.57 42.72
CA GLY A 13 -48.17 -8.45 43.03
C GLY A 13 -47.51 -7.46 44.00
N ASP A 14 -48.32 -6.72 44.75
CA ASP A 14 -47.80 -5.88 45.85
C ASP A 14 -47.48 -6.76 47.06
N ALA A 15 -46.43 -7.58 46.92
CA ALA A 15 -46.01 -8.53 47.95
C ALA A 15 -45.38 -7.79 49.14
N LYS A 16 -45.99 -7.92 50.32
CA LYS A 16 -45.49 -7.42 51.60
C LYS A 16 -44.30 -8.25 52.11
N PHE A 17 -44.20 -9.51 51.66
CA PHE A 17 -43.18 -10.47 52.06
C PHE A 17 -42.51 -11.10 50.83
N PHE A 18 -41.19 -11.29 50.86
CA PHE A 18 -40.41 -11.92 49.80
C PHE A 18 -39.16 -12.58 50.39
N TYR A 19 -39.12 -13.92 50.46
CA TYR A 19 -38.07 -14.67 51.16
C TYR A 19 -37.73 -16.00 50.47
N GLN A 20 -36.51 -16.50 50.68
CA GLN A 20 -36.13 -17.86 50.30
C GLN A 20 -36.54 -18.86 51.40
N LEU A 21 -37.25 -19.93 51.04
CA LEU A 21 -37.54 -21.06 51.93
C LEU A 21 -36.38 -22.06 51.93
N SER A 22 -36.08 -22.58 50.74
CA SER A 22 -35.00 -23.54 50.53
C SER A 22 -34.23 -23.17 49.26
N LYS A 23 -33.19 -23.94 48.91
CA LYS A 23 -32.35 -23.71 47.74
C LYS A 23 -33.15 -23.35 46.47
N ASP A 24 -34.29 -23.99 46.27
CA ASP A 24 -35.08 -23.92 45.03
C ASP A 24 -36.49 -23.34 45.22
N ILE A 25 -36.92 -22.97 46.43
CA ILE A 25 -38.29 -22.50 46.72
C ILE A 25 -38.28 -21.07 47.27
N LEU A 26 -39.04 -20.18 46.63
CA LEU A 26 -39.28 -18.81 47.06
C LEU A 26 -40.68 -18.70 47.68
N ILE A 27 -40.83 -17.88 48.71
CA ILE A 27 -42.12 -17.49 49.29
C ILE A 27 -42.32 -16.00 49.04
N TYR A 28 -43.45 -15.63 48.44
CA TYR A 28 -43.90 -14.24 48.39
C TYR A 28 -45.39 -14.13 48.66
N GLY A 29 -45.84 -12.99 49.18
CA GLY A 29 -47.23 -12.87 49.59
C GLY A 29 -47.61 -11.54 50.21
N GLY A 30 -48.90 -11.41 50.53
CA GLY A 30 -49.51 -10.23 51.13
C GLY A 30 -50.93 -10.54 51.61
N GLY A 31 -51.38 -9.84 52.65
CA GLY A 31 -52.64 -10.16 53.35
C GLY A 31 -52.62 -11.60 53.88
N CYS A 32 -53.62 -12.40 53.52
CA CYS A 32 -53.76 -13.80 53.93
C CYS A 32 -53.11 -14.81 52.95
N VAL A 33 -52.45 -14.36 51.88
CA VAL A 33 -51.98 -15.25 50.80
C VAL A 33 -50.46 -15.38 50.80
N LEU A 34 -49.97 -16.62 50.85
CA LEU A 34 -48.58 -16.97 50.53
C LEU A 34 -48.52 -17.79 49.25
N ILE A 35 -47.62 -17.43 48.34
CA ILE A 35 -47.33 -18.15 47.12
C ILE A 35 -45.92 -18.73 47.24
N PHE A 36 -45.84 -20.05 47.11
CA PHE A 36 -44.60 -20.82 47.11
C PHE A 36 -44.25 -21.12 45.64
N TYR A 37 -43.21 -20.48 45.12
CA TYR A 37 -42.75 -20.66 43.75
C TYR A 37 -41.53 -21.58 43.73
N ASP A 38 -41.68 -22.76 43.12
CA ASP A 38 -40.58 -23.68 42.85
C ASP A 38 -39.85 -23.25 41.58
N THR A 39 -38.60 -22.82 41.76
CA THR A 39 -37.75 -22.28 40.70
C THR A 39 -37.17 -23.34 39.75
N ASN A 40 -37.21 -24.63 40.11
CA ASN A 40 -36.81 -25.73 39.25
C ASN A 40 -37.98 -26.19 38.38
N THR A 41 -39.16 -26.41 38.97
CA THR A 41 -40.34 -26.89 38.23
C THR A 41 -41.17 -25.77 37.59
N ARG A 42 -40.94 -24.51 37.99
CA ARG A 42 -41.75 -23.32 37.61
C ARG A 42 -43.21 -23.46 38.01
N SER A 43 -43.48 -24.15 39.11
CA SER A 43 -44.83 -24.34 39.66
C SER A 43 -45.08 -23.43 40.85
N GLU A 44 -46.30 -22.90 40.93
CA GLU A 44 -46.78 -22.12 42.07
C GLU A 44 -47.70 -22.98 42.93
N LYS A 45 -47.50 -22.95 44.25
CA LYS A 45 -48.45 -23.46 45.25
C LYS A 45 -48.94 -22.31 46.11
N ILE A 46 -50.26 -22.15 46.17
CA ILE A 46 -50.90 -21.11 46.98
C ILE A 46 -51.30 -21.69 48.33
N PHE A 47 -50.91 -21.01 49.40
CA PHE A 47 -51.35 -21.27 50.76
C PHE A 47 -52.18 -20.07 51.26
N LEU A 48 -53.34 -20.36 51.82
CA LEU A 48 -54.24 -19.37 52.41
C LEU A 48 -54.15 -19.46 53.93
N ALA A 49 -53.55 -18.44 54.55
CA ALA A 49 -53.46 -18.28 55.99
C ALA A 49 -54.81 -17.78 56.55
N ASN A 50 -55.76 -18.70 56.70
CA ASN A 50 -57.06 -18.42 57.30
C ASN A 50 -57.01 -18.66 58.82
N SER A 51 -57.28 -17.62 59.61
CA SER A 51 -57.43 -17.75 61.06
C SER A 51 -58.69 -18.54 61.42
N PRO A 52 -58.62 -19.61 62.25
CA PRO A 52 -59.80 -20.36 62.68
C PRO A 52 -60.84 -19.53 63.45
N GLN A 53 -60.45 -18.37 63.99
CA GLN A 53 -61.29 -17.49 64.80
C GLN A 53 -61.76 -16.22 64.07
N GLY A 54 -61.40 -16.04 62.78
CA GLY A 54 -61.92 -14.95 61.93
C GLY A 54 -61.45 -13.52 62.27
N ASN A 55 -60.52 -13.35 63.21
CA ASN A 55 -60.10 -12.05 63.77
C ASN A 55 -58.71 -11.55 63.28
N GLY A 56 -58.11 -12.16 62.25
CA GLY A 56 -56.77 -11.79 61.77
C GLY A 56 -56.76 -10.91 60.52
N ASP A 57 -55.97 -9.82 60.52
CA ASP A 57 -55.66 -8.99 59.33
C ASP A 57 -54.58 -9.64 58.45
N GLY A 58 -54.78 -10.91 58.11
CA GLY A 58 -53.81 -11.75 57.42
C GLY A 58 -52.54 -12.02 58.22
N ILE A 59 -51.39 -11.97 57.54
CA ILE A 59 -50.09 -12.41 58.04
C ILE A 59 -49.29 -11.21 58.58
N GLY A 60 -48.73 -11.36 59.78
CA GLY A 60 -47.88 -10.34 60.42
C GLY A 60 -46.44 -10.40 59.89
N ALA A 61 -45.82 -11.56 60.05
CA ALA A 61 -44.47 -11.90 59.60
C ALA A 61 -44.42 -13.35 59.10
N VAL A 62 -43.46 -13.68 58.24
CA VAL A 62 -43.25 -15.02 57.70
C VAL A 62 -41.77 -15.28 57.47
N ARG A 63 -41.29 -16.51 57.70
CA ARG A 63 -39.90 -16.91 57.41
C ARG A 63 -39.81 -18.39 57.10
N GLY A 64 -38.89 -18.75 56.20
CA GLY A 64 -38.49 -20.13 55.95
C GLY A 64 -37.32 -20.57 56.83
N HIS A 65 -37.28 -21.85 57.17
CA HIS A 65 -36.12 -22.51 57.77
C HIS A 65 -35.12 -22.88 56.65
N LYS A 66 -33.85 -22.49 56.76
CA LYS A 66 -32.91 -22.57 55.61
C LYS A 66 -32.56 -24.00 55.16
N VAL A 67 -32.51 -24.97 56.09
CA VAL A 67 -32.13 -26.36 55.81
C VAL A 67 -33.33 -27.30 55.62
N LEU A 68 -34.34 -27.19 56.49
CA LEU A 68 -35.56 -28.00 56.48
C LEU A 68 -36.66 -27.31 55.66
N ASN A 69 -37.48 -28.07 54.94
CA ASN A 69 -38.64 -27.52 54.22
C ASN A 69 -39.79 -27.19 55.19
N VAL A 70 -39.57 -26.19 56.04
CA VAL A 70 -40.45 -25.75 57.12
C VAL A 70 -40.53 -24.23 57.09
N PHE A 71 -41.71 -23.65 57.28
CA PHE A 71 -41.90 -22.21 57.40
C PHE A 71 -42.71 -21.87 58.64
N ALA A 72 -42.46 -20.69 59.20
CA ALA A 72 -43.29 -20.10 60.25
C ALA A 72 -43.98 -18.85 59.72
N TYR A 73 -45.20 -18.60 60.18
CA TYR A 73 -45.86 -17.30 60.02
C TYR A 73 -46.63 -16.91 61.29
N SER A 74 -46.70 -15.61 61.56
CA SER A 74 -47.59 -15.03 62.57
C SER A 74 -48.90 -14.54 61.95
N GLU A 75 -49.97 -14.61 62.72
CA GLU A 75 -51.18 -13.81 62.44
C GLU A 75 -50.92 -12.32 62.72
N ASN A 76 -51.56 -11.45 61.94
CA ASN A 76 -51.60 -10.01 62.19
C ASN A 76 -52.85 -9.67 63.03
N CYS A 77 -52.76 -9.86 64.34
CA CYS A 77 -53.83 -9.54 65.29
C CYS A 77 -53.24 -9.12 66.65
N ALA A 78 -54.10 -8.67 67.57
CA ALA A 78 -53.69 -8.20 68.91
C ALA A 78 -53.13 -9.31 69.83
N TYR A 79 -53.32 -10.59 69.50
CA TYR A 79 -52.78 -11.73 70.23
C TYR A 79 -52.23 -12.75 69.22
N PRO A 80 -51.09 -12.45 68.56
CA PRO A 80 -50.63 -13.15 67.37
C PRO A 80 -50.23 -14.59 67.70
N ARG A 81 -50.88 -15.56 67.06
CA ARG A 81 -50.40 -16.94 67.07
C ARG A 81 -49.31 -17.13 66.04
N VAL A 82 -48.36 -18.01 66.31
CA VAL A 82 -47.32 -18.41 65.35
C VAL A 82 -47.49 -19.88 65.00
N PHE A 83 -47.70 -20.12 63.70
CA PHE A 83 -47.85 -21.46 63.15
C PHE A 83 -46.55 -21.89 62.49
N VAL A 84 -46.08 -23.11 62.77
CA VAL A 84 -44.92 -23.72 62.12
C VAL A 84 -45.40 -24.89 61.28
N LYS A 85 -45.23 -24.81 59.95
CA LYS A 85 -45.79 -25.74 58.97
C LYS A 85 -44.73 -26.35 58.05
N THR A 86 -44.98 -27.56 57.58
CA THR A 86 -44.16 -28.24 56.56
C THR A 86 -44.46 -27.74 55.14
N TYR A 87 -43.48 -27.87 54.24
CA TYR A 87 -43.66 -27.77 52.80
C TYR A 87 -43.18 -29.07 52.14
N PRO A 88 -43.89 -29.65 51.15
CA PRO A 88 -45.01 -29.07 50.39
C PRO A 88 -46.42 -29.48 50.85
N SER A 89 -46.57 -30.13 52.02
CA SER A 89 -47.85 -30.64 52.53
C SER A 89 -48.67 -29.65 53.37
N PHE A 90 -48.08 -28.56 53.86
CA PHE A 90 -48.73 -27.54 54.70
C PHE A 90 -49.29 -28.05 56.04
N GLU A 91 -48.78 -29.19 56.52
CA GLU A 91 -49.15 -29.81 57.80
C GLU A 91 -48.56 -29.00 58.97
N ASP A 92 -49.31 -28.88 60.05
CA ASP A 92 -48.85 -28.24 61.28
C ASP A 92 -47.85 -29.12 62.02
N ILE A 93 -46.68 -28.55 62.33
CA ILE A 93 -45.70 -29.15 63.23
C ILE A 93 -46.05 -28.79 64.67
N PHE A 94 -46.28 -27.49 64.91
CA PHE A 94 -46.80 -26.97 66.18
C PHE A 94 -47.31 -25.52 66.05
N GLU A 95 -48.05 -25.09 67.07
CA GLU A 95 -48.62 -23.75 67.23
C GLU A 95 -48.08 -23.12 68.52
N ILE A 96 -47.82 -21.81 68.50
CA ILE A 96 -47.45 -21.01 69.68
C ILE A 96 -48.64 -20.10 70.01
N GLU A 97 -49.22 -20.25 71.20
CA GLU A 97 -50.36 -19.45 71.65
C GLU A 97 -49.98 -17.97 71.87
N GLY A 98 -50.83 -17.06 71.38
CA GLY A 98 -50.57 -15.62 71.29
C GLY A 98 -50.70 -14.80 72.59
N ASN A 99 -50.62 -15.42 73.77
CA ASN A 99 -50.82 -14.74 75.06
C ASN A 99 -49.60 -13.92 75.56
N GLU A 100 -48.52 -13.83 74.78
CA GLU A 100 -47.26 -13.21 75.22
C GLU A 100 -47.12 -11.70 74.91
N THR A 101 -47.74 -11.20 73.84
CA THR A 101 -47.65 -9.78 73.42
C THR A 101 -49.02 -9.26 72.96
N PRO A 102 -49.40 -8.01 73.30
CA PRO A 102 -50.66 -7.39 72.88
C PRO A 102 -50.63 -6.81 71.45
N GLU A 103 -49.55 -7.05 70.70
CA GLU A 103 -49.33 -6.56 69.33
C GLU A 103 -48.73 -7.68 68.47
N SER A 104 -48.91 -7.58 67.14
CA SER A 104 -48.46 -8.59 66.19
C SER A 104 -46.93 -8.71 66.10
N TYR A 105 -46.43 -9.91 65.81
CA TYR A 105 -45.00 -10.12 65.54
C TYR A 105 -44.61 -9.52 64.19
N SER A 106 -43.63 -8.62 64.21
CA SER A 106 -43.13 -7.91 63.02
C SER A 106 -42.01 -8.67 62.30
N TYR A 107 -41.29 -9.56 63.00
CA TYR A 107 -40.26 -10.42 62.42
C TYR A 107 -40.18 -11.78 63.11
N ILE A 108 -39.91 -12.84 62.33
CA ILE A 108 -39.70 -14.21 62.81
C ILE A 108 -38.44 -14.76 62.15
N THR A 109 -37.64 -15.55 62.86
CA THR A 109 -36.53 -16.29 62.25
C THR A 109 -36.22 -17.60 62.97
N PHE A 110 -35.63 -18.53 62.21
CA PHE A 110 -35.14 -19.82 62.69
C PHE A 110 -33.62 -19.83 62.86
N THR A 111 -33.16 -20.59 63.85
CA THR A 111 -31.95 -21.42 63.76
C THR A 111 -32.39 -22.89 63.71
N ASP A 112 -31.46 -23.81 63.47
CA ASP A 112 -31.75 -25.24 63.36
C ASP A 112 -32.11 -25.92 64.72
N THR A 113 -32.28 -25.13 65.80
CA THR A 113 -32.96 -25.53 67.06
C THR A 113 -33.88 -24.46 67.66
N LEU A 114 -33.68 -23.16 67.39
CA LEU A 114 -34.42 -22.07 68.03
C LEU A 114 -35.33 -21.31 67.06
N ILE A 115 -36.51 -20.91 67.52
CA ILE A 115 -37.36 -19.91 66.86
C ILE A 115 -37.33 -18.62 67.68
N ILE A 116 -37.08 -17.51 66.99
CA ILE A 116 -36.94 -16.18 67.58
C ILE A 116 -38.00 -15.28 66.94
N MET A 117 -38.79 -14.65 67.79
CA MET A 117 -39.96 -13.85 67.42
C MET A 117 -39.80 -12.45 68.00
N LEU A 118 -40.05 -11.42 67.18
CA LEU A 118 -39.89 -10.01 67.54
C LEU A 118 -41.24 -9.30 67.42
N GLY A 119 -41.69 -8.67 68.51
CA GLY A 119 -42.95 -7.91 68.57
C GLY A 119 -42.96 -6.64 67.71
N SER A 120 -44.03 -5.86 67.81
CA SER A 120 -44.15 -4.57 67.11
C SER A 120 -43.41 -3.42 67.82
N TYR A 121 -43.28 -2.28 67.14
CA TYR A 121 -42.42 -1.15 67.53
C TYR A 121 -43.20 -0.03 68.23
N PRO A 122 -42.58 0.80 69.12
CA PRO A 122 -41.16 0.85 69.48
C PRO A 122 -40.78 0.00 70.71
N LYS A 123 -41.76 -0.50 71.47
CA LYS A 123 -41.55 -1.42 72.60
C LYS A 123 -41.68 -2.86 72.12
N PHE A 124 -40.60 -3.39 71.56
CA PHE A 124 -40.60 -4.74 71.00
C PHE A 124 -40.08 -5.75 72.02
N THR A 125 -40.84 -6.82 72.17
CA THR A 125 -40.48 -8.01 72.96
C THR A 125 -39.77 -9.01 72.06
N ILE A 126 -38.59 -9.48 72.47
CA ILE A 126 -37.90 -10.62 71.85
C ILE A 126 -38.28 -11.87 72.65
N SER A 127 -38.91 -12.85 72.00
CA SER A 127 -39.23 -14.15 72.60
C SER A 127 -38.43 -15.25 71.90
N VAL A 128 -37.71 -16.07 72.68
CA VAL A 128 -36.84 -17.14 72.18
C VAL A 128 -37.33 -18.49 72.71
N ARG A 129 -37.65 -19.39 71.79
CA ARG A 129 -38.05 -20.78 72.08
C ARG A 129 -37.13 -21.75 71.36
N ASP A 130 -36.92 -22.90 71.98
CA ASP A 130 -36.54 -24.10 71.24
C ASP A 130 -37.77 -24.58 70.46
N TRP A 131 -37.66 -24.72 69.14
CA TRP A 131 -38.79 -25.11 68.28
C TRP A 131 -38.96 -26.64 68.17
N VAL A 132 -37.97 -27.41 68.63
CA VAL A 132 -37.99 -28.87 68.68
C VAL A 132 -38.59 -29.34 70.00
N THR A 133 -38.20 -28.74 71.12
CA THR A 133 -38.75 -29.07 72.47
C THR A 133 -39.92 -28.18 72.89
N GLN A 134 -40.25 -27.15 72.10
CA GLN A 134 -41.25 -26.09 72.39
C GLN A 134 -40.96 -25.26 73.65
N GLN A 135 -39.84 -25.51 74.34
CA GLN A 135 -39.52 -24.87 75.60
C GLN A 135 -39.16 -23.38 75.39
N LYS A 136 -39.83 -22.53 76.16
CA LYS A 136 -39.47 -21.11 76.28
C LYS A 136 -38.14 -20.96 77.01
N LEU A 137 -37.16 -20.35 76.34
CA LEU A 137 -35.82 -20.15 76.90
C LEU A 137 -35.73 -18.81 77.63
N CYS A 138 -36.21 -17.73 77.00
CA CYS A 138 -36.22 -16.39 77.58
C CYS A 138 -37.24 -15.47 76.87
N THR A 139 -37.51 -14.34 77.50
CA THR A 139 -38.15 -13.17 76.90
C THR A 139 -37.42 -11.91 77.39
N MET A 140 -37.22 -10.94 76.49
CA MET A 140 -36.61 -9.65 76.80
C MET A 140 -37.46 -8.54 76.21
N ASP A 141 -37.85 -7.56 77.03
CA ASP A 141 -38.50 -6.33 76.56
C ASP A 141 -37.44 -5.26 76.30
N THR A 142 -37.51 -4.64 75.12
CA THR A 142 -36.51 -3.68 74.62
C THR A 142 -37.15 -2.49 73.93
N TYR A 143 -36.38 -1.43 73.72
CA TYR A 143 -36.83 -0.19 73.09
C TYR A 143 -35.87 0.25 71.98
N ALA A 144 -36.43 0.63 70.83
CA ALA A 144 -35.72 1.14 69.65
C ALA A 144 -36.66 2.08 68.85
N GLU A 145 -36.12 2.79 67.85
CA GLU A 145 -36.75 4.02 67.31
C GLU A 145 -36.97 4.01 65.77
N CYS A 146 -36.89 2.87 65.09
CA CYS A 146 -37.11 2.72 63.64
C CYS A 146 -37.83 1.40 63.26
N ASP A 147 -38.45 1.36 62.07
CA ASP A 147 -39.47 0.36 61.69
C ASP A 147 -38.93 -1.00 61.21
N LYS A 148 -37.60 -1.21 61.18
CA LYS A 148 -36.97 -2.31 60.41
C LYS A 148 -35.84 -3.01 61.15
N HIS A 149 -36.22 -3.84 62.12
CA HIS A 149 -35.33 -4.81 62.75
C HIS A 149 -35.20 -6.10 61.92
N VAL A 150 -34.10 -6.26 61.16
CA VAL A 150 -33.76 -7.54 60.52
C VAL A 150 -32.83 -8.34 61.42
N LEU A 151 -33.36 -9.45 61.97
CA LEU A 151 -32.59 -10.40 62.77
C LEU A 151 -31.84 -11.41 61.90
N ARG A 152 -30.57 -11.62 62.23
CA ARG A 152 -29.76 -12.77 61.84
C ARG A 152 -29.37 -13.57 63.06
N CYS A 153 -29.66 -14.86 63.00
CA CYS A 153 -29.22 -15.84 63.98
C CYS A 153 -28.21 -16.78 63.31
N ASN A 154 -27.12 -17.10 64.00
CA ASN A 154 -26.06 -17.99 63.52
C ASN A 154 -25.62 -18.90 64.68
N TRP A 155 -25.21 -20.14 64.37
CA TRP A 155 -24.67 -21.09 65.35
C TRP A 155 -23.30 -20.69 65.93
N THR A 156 -22.56 -19.87 65.18
CA THR A 156 -21.13 -19.60 65.45
C THR A 156 -20.81 -18.13 65.73
N LYS A 157 -21.83 -17.26 65.75
CA LYS A 157 -21.72 -15.82 66.05
C LYS A 157 -22.91 -15.40 66.92
N PRO A 158 -22.82 -14.28 67.68
CA PRO A 158 -23.98 -13.69 68.36
C PRO A 158 -25.18 -13.52 67.41
N ILE A 159 -26.37 -13.46 68.02
CA ILE A 159 -27.60 -13.12 67.31
C ILE A 159 -27.52 -11.63 67.01
N ASN A 160 -27.40 -11.24 65.74
CA ASN A 160 -27.24 -9.84 65.37
C ASN A 160 -28.56 -9.32 64.80
N MET A 161 -29.13 -8.33 65.46
CA MET A 161 -30.23 -7.53 64.94
C MET A 161 -29.65 -6.29 64.27
N ILE A 162 -30.16 -5.95 63.10
CA ILE A 162 -29.86 -4.67 62.45
C ILE A 162 -31.11 -3.82 62.50
N ASP A 163 -30.96 -2.60 62.99
CA ASP A 163 -31.94 -1.53 62.85
C ASP A 163 -31.52 -0.61 61.69
N LEU A 164 -32.39 -0.54 60.68
CA LEU A 164 -32.24 0.34 59.53
C LEU A 164 -32.97 1.66 59.77
N TRP A 165 -32.21 2.75 59.87
CA TRP A 165 -32.77 4.10 59.98
C TRP A 165 -33.31 4.56 58.62
N ILE A 166 -34.57 4.23 58.34
CA ILE A 166 -35.27 4.59 57.11
C ILE A 166 -35.20 6.10 56.90
N GLY A 167 -34.78 6.52 55.70
CA GLY A 167 -34.58 7.95 55.39
C GLY A 167 -33.22 8.51 55.81
N THR A 168 -32.27 7.67 56.25
CA THR A 168 -30.88 8.09 56.51
C THR A 168 -29.86 7.08 55.97
N LYS A 169 -28.58 7.49 55.94
CA LYS A 169 -27.42 6.63 55.60
C LYS A 169 -26.78 5.94 56.83
N LYS A 170 -27.54 5.71 57.90
CA LYS A 170 -27.07 5.08 59.15
C LYS A 170 -27.62 3.68 59.32
N ILE A 171 -26.82 2.80 59.93
CA ILE A 171 -27.20 1.43 60.27
C ILE A 171 -26.79 1.19 61.72
N ALA A 172 -27.72 0.83 62.59
CA ALA A 172 -27.41 0.41 63.95
C ALA A 172 -27.39 -1.13 64.00
N MET A 173 -26.33 -1.70 64.56
CA MET A 173 -26.17 -3.14 64.76
C MET A 173 -26.22 -3.44 66.25
N TYR A 174 -27.19 -4.22 66.67
CA TYR A 174 -27.32 -4.72 68.04
C TYR A 174 -26.89 -6.18 68.05
N GLU A 175 -25.78 -6.48 68.73
CA GLU A 175 -25.34 -7.86 68.95
C GLU A 175 -25.95 -8.38 70.26
N PHE A 176 -26.60 -9.54 70.17
CA PHE A 176 -27.22 -10.24 71.29
C PHE A 176 -26.41 -11.51 71.60
N GLN A 177 -25.82 -11.53 72.80
CA GLN A 177 -25.09 -12.68 73.32
C GLN A 177 -25.93 -13.36 74.40
N MET A 178 -26.25 -14.64 74.20
CA MET A 178 -26.92 -15.46 75.21
C MET A 178 -25.87 -16.15 76.08
N CYS A 179 -25.84 -15.82 77.38
CA CYS A 179 -24.96 -16.43 78.36
C CYS A 179 -25.79 -16.90 79.56
N CYS A 180 -25.65 -18.16 79.98
CA CYS A 180 -26.36 -18.70 81.17
C CYS A 180 -27.90 -18.51 81.19
N LYS A 181 -28.55 -18.47 80.01
CA LYS A 181 -29.98 -18.14 79.77
C LYS A 181 -30.36 -16.65 79.95
N GLU A 182 -29.41 -15.78 80.24
CA GLU A 182 -29.58 -14.32 80.18
C GLU A 182 -29.10 -13.80 78.80
N PHE A 183 -29.71 -12.70 78.35
CA PHE A 183 -29.39 -12.05 77.08
C PHE A 183 -28.70 -10.70 77.34
N HIS A 184 -27.46 -10.57 76.87
CA HIS A 184 -26.76 -9.28 76.82
C HIS A 184 -26.90 -8.67 75.44
N MET A 185 -27.27 -7.38 75.39
CA MET A 185 -27.39 -6.59 74.16
C MET A 185 -26.28 -5.52 74.14
N THR A 186 -25.51 -5.47 73.05
CA THR A 186 -24.49 -4.44 72.81
C THR A 186 -24.75 -3.73 71.48
N GLN A 187 -24.84 -2.39 71.52
CA GLN A 187 -25.15 -1.57 70.35
C GLN A 187 -23.87 -0.99 69.72
N ASN A 188 -23.70 -1.23 68.42
CA ASN A 188 -22.65 -0.65 67.57
C ASN A 188 -23.32 0.15 66.44
N ILE A 189 -22.99 1.43 66.28
CA ILE A 189 -23.56 2.27 65.20
C ILE A 189 -22.55 2.36 64.05
N VAL A 190 -22.97 1.93 62.87
CA VAL A 190 -22.19 1.98 61.63
C VAL A 190 -22.73 3.11 60.75
N GLN A 191 -21.87 4.04 60.35
CA GLN A 191 -22.22 5.17 59.50
C GLN A 191 -21.54 5.03 58.15
N SER A 192 -22.32 5.10 57.06
CA SER A 192 -21.77 4.99 55.70
C SER A 192 -20.83 6.14 55.37
N SER A 193 -19.64 5.81 54.88
CA SER A 193 -18.65 6.76 54.34
C SER A 193 -18.86 7.07 52.84
N ALA A 194 -19.86 6.47 52.19
CA ALA A 194 -20.08 6.59 50.75
C ALA A 194 -20.80 7.91 50.36
N THR A 195 -20.12 8.74 49.59
CA THR A 195 -20.65 9.99 49.00
C THR A 195 -21.74 9.69 47.98
N ASP A 196 -21.37 9.08 46.85
CA ASP A 196 -22.15 9.00 45.60
C ASP A 196 -23.25 7.93 45.59
N GLY A 197 -23.61 7.39 46.76
CA GLY A 197 -24.91 6.75 46.95
C GLY A 197 -25.99 7.83 47.05
N THR A 198 -26.85 7.93 46.04
CA THR A 198 -27.77 9.06 45.85
C THR A 198 -29.03 9.04 46.72
N GLY A 199 -29.22 8.00 47.54
CA GLY A 199 -30.48 7.76 48.26
C GLY A 199 -30.35 7.07 49.62
N ASN A 200 -31.51 6.70 50.16
CA ASN A 200 -31.71 6.09 51.47
C ASN A 200 -31.77 4.56 51.41
N PHE A 201 -31.34 3.90 52.48
CA PHE A 201 -31.43 2.44 52.60
C PHE A 201 -32.88 1.98 52.84
N THR A 202 -33.31 0.95 52.10
CA THR A 202 -34.71 0.47 52.10
C THR A 202 -34.86 -0.94 52.67
N SER A 203 -33.85 -1.79 52.50
CA SER A 203 -33.89 -3.22 52.88
C SER A 203 -32.48 -3.78 53.13
N VAL A 204 -32.38 -4.89 53.88
CA VAL A 204 -31.12 -5.54 54.24
C VAL A 204 -31.28 -7.07 54.26
N VAL A 205 -30.25 -7.78 53.81
CA VAL A 205 -30.19 -9.24 53.66
C VAL A 205 -28.80 -9.72 54.10
N TRP A 206 -28.71 -10.96 54.59
CA TRP A 206 -27.44 -11.57 54.98
C TRP A 206 -27.06 -12.70 54.02
N THR A 207 -25.84 -12.66 53.48
CA THR A 207 -25.30 -13.77 52.69
C THR A 207 -25.08 -15.00 53.59
N PRO A 208 -25.10 -16.22 53.02
CA PRO A 208 -24.72 -17.43 53.75
C PRO A 208 -23.31 -17.36 54.34
N GLU A 209 -22.39 -16.65 53.67
CA GLU A 209 -20.96 -16.59 53.99
C GLU A 209 -20.66 -15.78 55.26
N GLY A 210 -21.45 -14.76 55.58
CA GLY A 210 -21.12 -13.86 56.69
C GLY A 210 -21.47 -12.40 56.46
N SER A 211 -21.47 -11.95 55.22
CA SER A 211 -21.57 -10.54 54.85
C SER A 211 -23.00 -9.99 54.94
N MET A 212 -23.12 -8.75 55.39
CA MET A 212 -24.36 -7.97 55.35
C MET A 212 -24.46 -7.31 53.97
N CYS A 213 -25.63 -7.35 53.35
CA CYS A 213 -25.91 -6.64 52.10
C CYS A 213 -27.11 -5.71 52.30
N VAL A 214 -27.02 -4.48 51.80
CA VAL A 214 -28.02 -3.41 52.00
C VAL A 214 -28.42 -2.87 50.63
N CYS A 215 -29.71 -2.63 50.42
CA CYS A 215 -30.22 -2.04 49.18
C CYS A 215 -30.75 -0.62 49.42
N ASP A 216 -30.49 0.29 48.49
CA ASP A 216 -31.04 1.65 48.49
C ASP A 216 -32.40 1.74 47.77
N GLU A 217 -32.98 2.94 47.71
CA GLU A 217 -34.25 3.20 47.00
C GLU A 217 -34.15 3.13 45.47
N PHE A 218 -32.93 3.08 44.92
CA PHE A 218 -32.63 3.00 43.48
C PHE A 218 -32.22 1.58 43.03
N GLY A 219 -32.27 0.59 43.92
CA GLY A 219 -31.87 -0.79 43.62
C GLY A 219 -30.35 -1.02 43.59
N THR A 220 -29.55 -0.09 44.11
CA THR A 220 -28.11 -0.30 44.32
C THR A 220 -27.92 -1.25 45.50
N ILE A 221 -27.11 -2.30 45.36
CA ILE A 221 -26.75 -3.20 46.46
C ILE A 221 -25.33 -2.91 46.91
N TYR A 222 -25.20 -2.68 48.22
CA TYR A 222 -23.95 -2.53 48.95
C TYR A 222 -23.68 -3.79 49.76
N MET A 223 -22.41 -4.14 49.96
CA MET A 223 -21.98 -5.23 50.84
C MET A 223 -21.05 -4.65 51.91
N MET A 224 -21.24 -5.09 53.16
CA MET A 224 -20.39 -4.70 54.26
C MET A 224 -19.12 -5.56 54.29
N ASP A 225 -17.97 -4.92 54.39
CA ASP A 225 -16.67 -5.56 54.55
C ASP A 225 -16.36 -5.92 56.03
N ASN A 226 -15.13 -6.36 56.28
CA ASN A 226 -14.66 -6.74 57.63
C ASN A 226 -14.34 -5.55 58.54
N GLU A 227 -14.26 -4.32 58.01
CA GLU A 227 -13.99 -3.07 58.73
C GLU A 227 -15.28 -2.26 58.99
N TYR A 228 -16.46 -2.86 58.75
CA TYR A 228 -17.78 -2.22 58.80
C TYR A 228 -17.98 -1.11 57.74
N SER A 229 -17.19 -1.11 56.67
CA SER A 229 -17.36 -0.22 55.52
C SER A 229 -18.34 -0.83 54.50
N LEU A 230 -19.06 0.01 53.75
CA LEU A 230 -20.05 -0.42 52.75
C LEU A 230 -19.50 -0.21 51.33
N GLU A 231 -19.14 -1.31 50.67
CA GLU A 231 -18.71 -1.32 49.27
C GLU A 231 -19.90 -1.48 48.32
N LYS A 232 -19.91 -0.78 47.18
CA LYS A 232 -20.96 -0.91 46.15
C LYS A 232 -20.68 -2.14 45.28
N VAL A 233 -21.61 -3.09 45.24
CA VAL A 233 -21.43 -4.41 44.61
C VAL A 233 -22.35 -4.63 43.39
N LEU A 234 -23.52 -3.98 43.36
CA LEU A 234 -24.41 -4.03 42.21
C LEU A 234 -25.15 -2.69 42.01
N ASP A 235 -25.34 -2.29 40.75
CA ASP A 235 -26.08 -1.08 40.37
C ASP A 235 -27.23 -1.46 39.43
N VAL A 236 -28.46 -1.56 39.94
CA VAL A 236 -29.62 -2.02 39.16
C VAL A 236 -30.42 -0.85 38.55
N LYS A 237 -30.31 0.36 39.11
CA LYS A 237 -30.96 1.60 38.63
C LYS A 237 -32.48 1.46 38.41
N ILE A 238 -33.19 0.92 39.40
CA ILE A 238 -34.65 0.82 39.38
C ILE A 238 -35.24 2.01 40.16
N SER A 239 -36.12 2.78 39.52
CA SER A 239 -36.90 3.82 40.19
C SER A 239 -38.40 3.55 40.05
N GLY A 240 -39.17 3.79 41.11
CA GLY A 240 -40.61 3.61 41.10
C GLY A 240 -41.29 3.89 42.44
N PRO A 241 -42.61 3.71 42.54
CA PRO A 241 -43.40 4.14 43.70
C PRO A 241 -43.26 3.24 44.94
N SER A 242 -42.73 2.03 44.79
CA SER A 242 -42.40 1.12 45.89
C SER A 242 -40.90 0.84 45.95
N PRO A 243 -40.30 0.70 47.14
CA PRO A 243 -38.89 0.35 47.26
C PRO A 243 -38.64 -1.06 46.71
N PRO A 244 -37.46 -1.32 46.10
CA PRO A 244 -37.13 -2.64 45.58
C PRO A 244 -36.99 -3.66 46.72
N ALA A 245 -37.54 -4.85 46.52
CA ALA A 245 -37.30 -6.00 47.39
C ALA A 245 -36.13 -6.82 46.84
N PHE A 246 -35.26 -7.33 47.70
CA PHE A 246 -34.19 -8.24 47.28
C PHE A 246 -33.95 -9.35 48.31
N GLU A 247 -33.40 -10.47 47.85
CA GLU A 247 -33.05 -11.64 48.67
C GLU A 247 -31.82 -12.35 48.07
N TRP A 248 -31.05 -13.07 48.90
CA TRP A 248 -29.93 -13.88 48.42
C TRP A 248 -30.45 -15.20 47.86
N TYR A 249 -30.01 -15.58 46.66
CA TYR A 249 -30.63 -16.64 45.89
C TYR A 249 -29.62 -17.34 44.97
N LYS A 250 -29.56 -18.68 45.04
CA LYS A 250 -28.72 -19.58 44.20
C LYS A 250 -27.31 -19.07 43.85
N ASN A 251 -26.58 -18.56 44.84
CA ASN A 251 -25.24 -17.93 44.71
C ASN A 251 -25.27 -16.62 43.90
N GLY A 252 -26.18 -15.73 44.28
CA GLY A 252 -26.53 -14.53 43.54
C GLY A 252 -27.53 -13.67 44.31
N PHE A 253 -27.96 -12.57 43.69
CA PHE A 253 -29.05 -11.73 44.19
C PHE A 253 -30.29 -11.90 43.32
N LEU A 254 -31.45 -11.92 43.96
CA LEU A 254 -32.74 -11.82 43.32
C LEU A 254 -33.35 -10.48 43.69
N VAL A 255 -33.56 -9.61 42.69
CA VAL A 255 -34.06 -8.24 42.90
C VAL A 255 -35.41 -8.09 42.22
N CYS A 256 -36.45 -7.79 42.99
CA CYS A 256 -37.79 -7.45 42.51
C CYS A 256 -37.97 -5.94 42.50
N GLY A 257 -38.12 -5.35 41.31
CA GLY A 257 -38.34 -3.91 41.17
C GLY A 257 -39.80 -3.50 41.37
N PRO A 258 -40.08 -2.19 41.57
CA PRO A 258 -41.43 -1.61 41.46
C PRO A 258 -42.11 -1.86 40.11
N ASP A 259 -41.35 -2.24 39.07
CA ASP A 259 -41.86 -2.72 37.78
C ASP A 259 -42.44 -4.15 37.83
N LYS A 260 -42.50 -4.77 39.01
CA LYS A 260 -42.98 -6.13 39.27
C LYS A 260 -42.18 -7.20 38.52
N THR A 261 -40.92 -6.90 38.20
CA THR A 261 -40.01 -7.84 37.52
C THR A 261 -38.92 -8.35 38.45
N MET A 262 -38.74 -9.67 38.49
CA MET A 262 -37.61 -10.31 39.15
C MET A 262 -36.40 -10.37 38.21
N ARG A 263 -35.29 -9.77 38.65
CA ARG A 263 -33.98 -9.84 37.99
C ARG A 263 -33.07 -10.77 38.80
N HIS A 264 -32.59 -11.84 38.16
CA HIS A 264 -31.65 -12.78 38.77
C HIS A 264 -30.21 -12.41 38.39
N TYR A 265 -29.41 -12.05 39.39
CA TYR A 265 -27.99 -11.72 39.25
C TYR A 265 -27.14 -12.85 39.80
N VAL A 266 -26.36 -13.51 38.95
CA VAL A 266 -25.46 -14.61 39.35
C VAL A 266 -24.07 -14.08 39.64
N ARG A 267 -23.47 -14.50 40.75
CA ARG A 267 -22.07 -14.17 41.11
C ARG A 267 -21.13 -14.92 40.17
N LYS A 268 -20.34 -14.20 39.37
CA LYS A 268 -19.30 -14.79 38.51
C LYS A 268 -17.94 -14.84 39.20
N LEU A 269 -17.60 -13.77 39.91
CA LEU A 269 -16.37 -13.61 40.68
C LEU A 269 -16.71 -13.02 42.06
N PRO A 270 -15.80 -13.10 43.05
CA PRO A 270 -15.99 -12.41 44.33
C PRO A 270 -16.18 -10.90 44.07
N GLY A 271 -17.33 -10.36 44.47
CA GLY A 271 -17.69 -8.95 44.23
C GLY A 271 -18.37 -8.65 42.89
N GLU A 272 -18.39 -9.57 41.90
CA GLU A 272 -18.94 -9.30 40.58
C GLU A 272 -20.21 -10.15 40.28
N PHE A 273 -21.33 -9.45 40.08
CA PHE A 273 -22.65 -10.04 39.85
C PHE A 273 -23.20 -9.63 38.48
N VAL A 274 -23.59 -10.62 37.67
CA VAL A 274 -24.05 -10.41 36.28
C VAL A 274 -25.51 -10.85 36.13
N LEU A 275 -26.32 -10.03 35.45
CA LEU A 275 -27.71 -10.37 35.14
C LEU A 275 -27.76 -11.64 34.28
N ASN A 276 -28.37 -12.69 34.81
CA ASN A 276 -28.58 -13.94 34.11
C ASN A 276 -29.77 -13.80 33.13
N ARG A 277 -29.48 -13.32 31.92
CA ARG A 277 -30.43 -13.25 30.80
C ARG A 277 -30.65 -14.63 30.19
N SER A 278 -31.18 -15.56 30.98
CA SER A 278 -31.61 -16.87 30.48
C SER A 278 -33.08 -16.80 30.06
N ILE A 279 -33.31 -17.06 28.77
CA ILE A 279 -34.56 -17.27 28.01
C ILE A 279 -34.87 -16.10 27.06
N ASP A 280 -34.22 -16.14 25.89
CA ASP A 280 -34.86 -15.71 24.66
C ASP A 280 -35.94 -16.75 24.31
N ILE A 281 -37.16 -16.31 23.97
CA ILE A 281 -38.23 -17.21 23.53
C ILE A 281 -38.03 -17.51 22.05
N GLU A 282 -37.94 -18.79 21.68
CA GLU A 282 -37.88 -19.21 20.28
C GLU A 282 -39.14 -18.77 19.51
N ALA A 283 -38.98 -18.45 18.22
CA ALA A 283 -40.07 -17.92 17.40
C ALA A 283 -41.25 -18.91 17.28
N GLU A 284 -40.99 -20.22 17.30
CA GLU A 284 -42.01 -21.26 17.20
C GLU A 284 -42.97 -21.26 18.41
N PRO A 285 -42.51 -21.38 19.68
CA PRO A 285 -43.36 -21.16 20.86
C PRO A 285 -44.15 -19.85 20.86
N ALA A 286 -43.53 -18.74 20.42
CA ALA A 286 -44.22 -17.45 20.37
C ALA A 286 -45.36 -17.44 19.34
N LEU A 287 -45.17 -18.06 18.17
CA LEU A 287 -46.21 -18.23 17.16
C LEU A 287 -47.31 -19.21 17.61
N ILE A 288 -46.96 -20.28 18.34
CA ILE A 288 -47.94 -21.20 18.93
C ILE A 288 -48.83 -20.45 19.93
N TYR A 289 -48.25 -19.68 20.86
CA TYR A 289 -48.99 -18.85 21.80
C TYR A 289 -49.96 -17.89 21.09
N ASP A 290 -49.45 -17.14 20.09
CA ASP A 290 -50.26 -16.21 19.31
C ASP A 290 -51.39 -16.94 18.55
N SER A 291 -51.14 -18.12 17.99
CA SER A 291 -52.16 -18.90 17.26
C SER A 291 -53.30 -19.40 18.15
N VAL A 292 -52.99 -19.88 19.37
CA VAL A 292 -54.01 -20.29 20.35
C VAL A 292 -54.82 -19.08 20.79
N TYR A 293 -54.18 -17.93 20.95
CA TYR A 293 -54.86 -16.70 21.35
C TYR A 293 -55.77 -16.14 20.23
N VAL A 294 -55.32 -16.12 18.97
CA VAL A 294 -56.15 -15.80 17.79
C VAL A 294 -57.35 -16.74 17.70
N PHE A 295 -57.14 -18.05 17.87
CA PHE A 295 -58.22 -19.04 17.85
C PHE A 295 -59.23 -18.82 18.97
N ALA A 296 -58.77 -18.53 20.20
CA ALA A 296 -59.64 -18.24 21.33
C ALA A 296 -60.50 -16.99 21.09
N VAL A 297 -59.92 -15.91 20.54
CA VAL A 297 -60.67 -14.69 20.17
C VAL A 297 -61.70 -14.99 19.08
N GLY A 298 -61.31 -15.70 18.01
CA GLY A 298 -62.25 -16.09 16.94
C GLY A 298 -63.40 -16.97 17.44
N LEU A 299 -63.13 -17.90 18.36
CA LEU A 299 -64.14 -18.76 18.98
C LEU A 299 -65.07 -17.98 19.91
N GLN A 300 -64.55 -17.04 20.70
CA GLN A 300 -65.34 -16.15 21.56
C GLN A 300 -66.28 -15.26 20.72
N THR A 301 -65.83 -14.75 19.57
CA THR A 301 -66.69 -13.98 18.65
C THR A 301 -67.75 -14.86 17.97
N LEU A 302 -67.43 -16.13 17.69
CA LEU A 302 -68.41 -17.09 17.19
C LEU A 302 -69.50 -17.39 18.23
N GLU A 303 -69.14 -17.62 19.49
CA GLU A 303 -70.09 -17.88 20.59
C GLU A 303 -71.07 -16.72 20.82
N GLN A 304 -70.61 -15.47 20.66
CA GLN A 304 -71.44 -14.27 20.76
C GLN A 304 -72.49 -14.15 19.63
N SER A 305 -72.29 -14.82 18.49
CA SER A 305 -73.16 -14.72 17.31
C SER A 305 -74.00 -15.98 17.05
N HIS A 306 -73.49 -17.15 17.41
CA HIS A 306 -74.09 -18.45 17.10
C HIS A 306 -73.96 -19.42 18.28
N THR A 307 -74.97 -20.28 18.47
CA THR A 307 -74.88 -21.35 19.48
C THR A 307 -73.94 -22.46 19.02
N LEU A 308 -72.83 -22.63 19.73
CA LEU A 308 -71.84 -23.67 19.46
C LEU A 308 -72.43 -25.07 19.66
N LYS A 309 -72.60 -25.81 18.55
CA LYS A 309 -72.98 -27.24 18.56
C LYS A 309 -71.81 -28.08 18.08
N LEU A 310 -71.28 -28.88 18.98
CA LEU A 310 -70.28 -29.92 18.68
C LEU A 310 -70.97 -31.06 17.92
N SER A 311 -70.47 -31.37 16.73
CA SER A 311 -70.97 -32.43 15.86
C SER A 311 -69.89 -33.49 15.66
N ASN A 312 -70.26 -34.77 15.74
CA ASN A 312 -69.33 -35.87 15.50
C ASN A 312 -69.23 -36.15 14.00
N LEU A 313 -68.09 -35.82 13.39
CA LEU A 313 -67.87 -35.88 11.94
C LEU A 313 -66.97 -37.06 11.54
N SER A 314 -67.11 -37.53 10.30
CA SER A 314 -66.29 -38.61 9.72
C SER A 314 -65.71 -38.13 8.39
N CYS A 315 -64.42 -38.37 8.19
CA CYS A 315 -63.71 -38.00 6.96
C CYS A 315 -64.28 -38.70 5.72
N ASP A 316 -64.84 -39.91 5.88
CA ASP A 316 -65.39 -40.73 4.79
C ASP A 316 -66.72 -40.20 4.23
N LYS A 317 -67.38 -39.28 4.94
CA LYS A 317 -68.73 -38.77 4.60
C LYS A 317 -68.72 -37.38 3.98
N GLU A 318 -67.56 -36.71 3.92
CA GLU A 318 -67.37 -35.34 3.39
C GLU A 318 -68.36 -34.29 3.94
N GLN A 319 -68.94 -34.50 5.12
CA GLN A 319 -69.88 -33.56 5.74
C GLN A 319 -69.11 -32.47 6.50
N PRO A 320 -69.18 -31.19 6.09
CA PRO A 320 -68.54 -30.09 6.80
C PRO A 320 -69.28 -29.76 8.11
N TRP A 321 -68.59 -29.10 9.04
CA TRP A 321 -69.24 -28.50 10.20
C TRP A 321 -69.91 -27.17 9.80
N ASP A 322 -71.20 -27.02 10.09
CA ASP A 322 -71.97 -25.80 9.77
C ASP A 322 -71.31 -24.52 10.34
N GLY A 323 -70.69 -24.60 11.52
CA GLY A 323 -69.98 -23.48 12.15
C GLY A 323 -68.60 -23.17 11.56
N GLY A 324 -68.05 -24.04 10.71
CA GLY A 324 -66.66 -23.96 10.25
C GLY A 324 -66.36 -22.73 9.40
N LEU A 325 -67.28 -22.38 8.47
CA LEU A 325 -67.12 -21.20 7.62
C LEU A 325 -67.23 -19.89 8.43
N SER A 326 -68.13 -19.85 9.42
CA SER A 326 -68.24 -18.71 10.32
C SER A 326 -66.98 -18.56 11.18
N LEU A 327 -66.44 -19.66 11.73
CA LEU A 327 -65.23 -19.63 12.55
C LEU A 327 -64.01 -19.11 11.77
N ILE A 328 -63.78 -19.58 10.54
CA ILE A 328 -62.63 -19.10 9.74
C ILE A 328 -62.80 -17.63 9.32
N ASN A 329 -64.03 -17.16 9.11
CA ASN A 329 -64.30 -15.74 8.86
C ASN A 329 -64.02 -14.88 10.11
N TYR A 330 -64.41 -15.33 11.30
CA TYR A 330 -64.08 -14.64 12.54
C TYR A 330 -62.57 -14.62 12.81
N ILE A 331 -61.88 -15.75 12.62
CA ILE A 331 -60.40 -15.83 12.71
C ILE A 331 -59.72 -14.85 11.73
N ASN A 332 -60.21 -14.77 10.48
CA ASN A 332 -59.70 -13.81 9.49
C ASN A 332 -59.95 -12.34 9.87
N SER A 333 -60.96 -12.06 10.70
CA SER A 333 -61.27 -10.71 11.20
C SER A 333 -60.53 -10.31 12.48
N VAL A 334 -59.68 -11.19 13.04
CA VAL A 334 -58.94 -10.88 14.28
C VAL A 334 -57.83 -9.87 14.00
N GLU A 335 -57.96 -8.68 14.57
CA GLU A 335 -56.91 -7.66 14.67
C GLU A 335 -56.44 -7.55 16.14
N ILE A 336 -55.24 -8.04 16.44
CA ILE A 336 -54.68 -8.05 17.80
C ILE A 336 -53.17 -7.80 17.80
N LYS A 337 -52.59 -7.60 18.99
CA LYS A 337 -51.14 -7.53 19.19
C LYS A 337 -50.67 -8.71 20.04
N GLY A 338 -50.02 -9.68 19.39
CA GLY A 338 -49.42 -10.85 20.04
C GLY A 338 -47.94 -10.64 20.41
N LEU A 339 -47.28 -11.73 20.82
CA LEU A 339 -45.84 -11.79 21.10
C LEU A 339 -45.01 -11.48 19.84
N SER A 340 -45.47 -11.93 18.68
CA SER A 340 -44.88 -11.65 17.38
C SER A 340 -45.27 -10.27 16.79
N GLY A 341 -45.82 -9.37 17.60
CA GLY A 341 -46.21 -8.01 17.19
C GLY A 341 -47.67 -7.91 16.70
N PRO A 342 -48.01 -6.93 15.84
CA PRO A 342 -49.37 -6.79 15.32
C PRO A 342 -49.74 -7.97 14.41
N ILE A 343 -50.94 -8.50 14.57
CA ILE A 343 -51.49 -9.65 13.83
C ILE A 343 -52.80 -9.20 13.19
N GLU A 344 -52.86 -9.34 11.86
CA GLU A 344 -54.04 -9.05 11.03
C GLU A 344 -54.01 -10.02 9.86
N PHE A 345 -55.15 -10.58 9.49
CA PHE A 345 -55.28 -11.58 8.43
C PHE A 345 -56.06 -11.09 7.23
N LYS A 346 -55.72 -11.61 6.05
CA LYS A 346 -56.50 -11.50 4.83
C LYS A 346 -56.42 -12.82 4.09
N GLU A 347 -57.56 -13.42 3.80
CA GLU A 347 -57.65 -14.71 3.08
C GLU A 347 -56.78 -15.82 3.71
N GLY A 348 -56.77 -15.91 5.04
CA GLY A 348 -55.97 -16.88 5.81
C GLY A 348 -54.47 -16.57 5.90
N ARG A 349 -53.99 -15.43 5.37
CA ARG A 349 -52.59 -15.01 5.42
C ARG A 349 -52.41 -13.79 6.30
N ARG A 350 -51.39 -13.80 7.15
CA ARG A 350 -51.03 -12.63 7.96
C ARG A 350 -50.45 -11.54 7.07
N ILE A 351 -51.10 -10.38 7.02
CA ILE A 351 -50.70 -9.24 6.18
C ILE A 351 -49.91 -8.19 6.95
N GLN A 352 -50.23 -8.01 8.23
CA GLN A 352 -49.53 -7.06 9.11
C GLN A 352 -48.60 -7.81 10.05
N PHE A 353 -47.31 -7.46 10.00
CA PHE A 353 -46.25 -7.94 10.88
C PHE A 353 -45.05 -7.00 10.82
N LYS A 354 -44.12 -7.17 11.76
CA LYS A 354 -42.91 -6.36 11.89
C LYS A 354 -41.71 -7.27 12.08
N LEU A 355 -40.62 -6.99 11.37
CA LEU A 355 -39.34 -7.67 11.54
C LEU A 355 -38.33 -6.68 12.10
N ASP A 356 -37.60 -7.05 13.14
CA ASP A 356 -36.57 -6.21 13.74
C ASP A 356 -35.20 -6.56 13.14
N LEU A 357 -34.46 -5.56 12.65
CA LEU A 357 -33.10 -5.76 12.16
C LEU A 357 -32.12 -5.69 13.33
N LEU A 358 -31.33 -6.75 13.49
CA LEU A 358 -30.37 -6.91 14.57
C LEU A 358 -28.94 -6.96 14.00
N LYS A 359 -28.00 -6.22 14.60
CA LYS A 359 -26.56 -6.31 14.30
C LYS A 359 -25.80 -6.71 15.55
N LEU A 360 -24.86 -7.65 15.41
CA LEU A 360 -23.92 -8.00 16.46
C LEU A 360 -22.86 -6.90 16.59
N LYS A 361 -22.86 -6.17 17.71
CA LYS A 361 -21.78 -5.25 18.11
C LYS A 361 -21.12 -5.87 19.34
N GLN A 362 -19.81 -6.14 19.36
CA GLN A 362 -19.21 -6.78 20.54
C GLN A 362 -19.48 -5.93 21.82
N PRO A 363 -20.10 -6.47 22.90
CA PRO A 363 -20.42 -7.87 23.18
C PRO A 363 -21.91 -8.28 23.02
N SER A 364 -22.79 -7.45 22.45
CA SER A 364 -24.25 -7.68 22.41
C SER A 364 -24.89 -7.61 21.01
N LEU A 365 -25.97 -8.35 20.83
CA LEU A 365 -26.85 -8.20 19.67
C LEU A 365 -27.73 -6.95 19.90
N VAL A 366 -27.66 -5.97 18.99
CA VAL A 366 -28.33 -4.66 19.11
C VAL A 366 -29.31 -4.47 17.95
N LYS A 367 -30.51 -3.95 18.25
CA LYS A 367 -31.48 -3.55 17.22
C LYS A 367 -31.03 -2.28 16.52
N VAL A 368 -30.98 -2.33 15.19
CA VAL A 368 -30.46 -1.26 14.32
C VAL A 368 -31.49 -0.74 13.30
N GLY A 369 -32.65 -1.40 13.19
CA GLY A 369 -33.77 -0.97 12.37
C GLY A 369 -34.98 -1.87 12.49
N GLU A 370 -35.96 -1.63 11.64
CA GLU A 370 -37.17 -2.45 11.49
C GLU A 370 -37.63 -2.51 10.04
N TRP A 371 -38.40 -3.54 9.69
CA TRP A 371 -39.02 -3.72 8.39
C TRP A 371 -40.51 -4.00 8.56
N GLN A 372 -41.32 -3.40 7.69
CA GLN A 372 -42.78 -3.56 7.65
C GLN A 372 -43.24 -3.72 6.17
N PRO A 373 -44.23 -4.58 5.86
CA PRO A 373 -44.64 -4.85 4.48
C PRO A 373 -45.00 -3.61 3.63
N GLY A 374 -45.61 -2.58 4.23
CA GLY A 374 -45.99 -1.35 3.52
C GLY A 374 -44.90 -0.27 3.47
N ASN A 375 -43.99 -0.23 4.45
CA ASN A 375 -43.01 0.85 4.61
C ASN A 375 -41.57 0.46 4.21
N GLY A 376 -41.31 -0.82 3.94
CA GLY A 376 -39.96 -1.31 3.64
C GLY A 376 -39.04 -1.29 4.87
N VAL A 377 -37.72 -1.14 4.63
CA VAL A 377 -36.70 -1.09 5.70
C VAL A 377 -36.57 0.33 6.23
N ASN A 378 -36.73 0.50 7.55
CA ASN A 378 -36.43 1.73 8.27
C ASN A 378 -35.24 1.51 9.21
N ILE A 379 -34.09 2.13 8.88
CA ILE A 379 -32.84 2.01 9.67
C ILE A 379 -32.81 3.13 10.70
N THR A 380 -32.94 2.77 11.98
CA THR A 380 -32.86 3.70 13.12
C THR A 380 -31.42 4.04 13.50
N ASP A 381 -30.50 3.07 13.44
CA ASP A 381 -29.07 3.28 13.68
C ASP A 381 -28.30 3.14 12.36
N ARG A 382 -28.17 4.25 11.61
CA ARG A 382 -27.37 4.28 10.37
C ARG A 382 -25.86 4.16 10.65
N ALA A 383 -25.39 4.61 11.81
CA ALA A 383 -23.99 4.51 12.21
C ALA A 383 -23.57 3.05 12.48
N ALA A 384 -24.51 2.16 12.81
CA ALA A 384 -24.25 0.73 12.85
C ALA A 384 -23.87 0.12 11.50
N PHE A 385 -24.26 0.72 10.37
CA PHE A 385 -23.97 0.19 9.03
C PHE A 385 -22.83 0.93 8.33
N PHE A 386 -22.73 2.24 8.55
CA PHE A 386 -21.64 3.08 8.07
C PHE A 386 -20.93 3.66 9.29
N ASP A 387 -19.77 3.12 9.65
CA ASP A 387 -18.95 3.60 10.76
C ASP A 387 -18.13 4.81 10.24
N PRO A 388 -18.53 6.08 10.52
CA PRO A 388 -18.04 7.20 9.73
C PRO A 388 -16.71 7.78 10.22
N GLY A 389 -16.24 7.38 11.42
CA GLY A 389 -15.28 8.20 12.17
C GLY A 389 -14.56 7.53 13.34
N THR A 390 -14.40 6.19 13.36
CA THR A 390 -13.36 5.59 14.20
C THR A 390 -11.99 5.89 13.58
N MET A 391 -11.31 6.94 14.05
CA MET A 391 -9.96 7.35 13.61
C MET A 391 -8.84 6.36 13.98
N ASN A 392 -9.19 5.21 14.57
CA ASN A 392 -8.27 4.16 15.03
C ASN A 392 -8.52 2.84 14.27
N VAL A 393 -8.65 2.90 12.95
CA VAL A 393 -8.68 1.70 12.09
C VAL A 393 -7.26 1.41 11.62
N THR A 394 -6.75 0.20 11.90
CA THR A 394 -5.48 -0.30 11.37
C THR A 394 -5.73 -1.10 10.09
N LEU A 395 -5.33 -0.58 8.94
CA LEU A 395 -5.48 -1.25 7.64
C LEU A 395 -4.31 -2.22 7.38
N VAL A 396 -4.62 -3.43 6.92
CA VAL A 396 -3.60 -4.39 6.46
C VAL A 396 -3.18 -4.03 5.03
N VAL A 397 -1.94 -3.57 4.89
CA VAL A 397 -1.38 -3.11 3.61
C VAL A 397 -0.44 -4.18 3.08
N THR A 398 -0.83 -4.84 1.98
CA THR A 398 0.07 -5.77 1.28
C THR A 398 1.01 -5.01 0.34
N THR A 399 2.25 -5.46 0.28
CA THR A 399 3.27 -4.89 -0.59
C THR A 399 4.26 -5.94 -1.09
N ILE A 400 5.10 -5.55 -2.05
CA ILE A 400 6.18 -6.34 -2.66
C ILE A 400 7.50 -5.57 -2.50
N LEU A 401 8.62 -6.29 -2.36
CA LEU A 401 9.94 -5.65 -2.32
C LEU A 401 10.40 -5.32 -3.74
N GLU A 402 10.60 -4.04 -4.03
CA GLU A 402 11.12 -3.54 -5.31
C GLU A 402 11.81 -2.18 -5.10
N MET A 403 13.04 -2.02 -5.61
CA MET A 403 13.81 -0.77 -5.47
C MET A 403 13.37 0.24 -6.54
N PRO A 404 13.13 1.53 -6.21
CA PRO A 404 13.18 2.19 -4.89
C PRO A 404 11.80 2.30 -4.19
N TYR A 405 10.76 1.63 -4.71
CA TYR A 405 9.39 1.75 -4.23
C TYR A 405 9.24 1.27 -2.78
N VAL A 406 9.70 0.05 -2.48
CA VAL A 406 9.67 -0.56 -1.15
C VAL A 406 10.91 -1.44 -0.97
N MET A 407 11.74 -1.07 -0.01
CA MET A 407 13.00 -1.70 0.37
C MET A 407 12.94 -2.11 1.84
N MET A 408 13.83 -3.02 2.26
CA MET A 408 13.88 -3.54 3.62
C MET A 408 15.24 -3.29 4.25
N HIS A 409 15.28 -2.80 5.50
CA HIS A 409 16.53 -2.60 6.21
C HIS A 409 17.18 -3.94 6.59
N THR A 410 18.34 -4.23 6.01
CA THR A 410 19.08 -5.50 6.22
C THR A 410 19.97 -5.50 7.47
N ALA A 411 20.30 -4.33 8.03
CA ALA A 411 21.41 -4.17 8.99
C ALA A 411 20.99 -3.86 10.45
N LYS A 412 19.69 -3.79 10.76
CA LYS A 412 19.18 -3.45 12.11
C LYS A 412 17.89 -4.19 12.45
N ASN A 413 17.72 -4.53 13.73
CA ASN A 413 16.52 -5.16 14.28
C ASN A 413 15.35 -4.16 14.39
N PHE A 414 14.82 -3.72 13.26
CA PHE A 414 13.55 -3.00 13.22
C PHE A 414 12.36 -3.98 13.32
N THR A 415 11.27 -3.54 13.93
CA THR A 415 10.03 -4.31 14.07
C THR A 415 8.85 -3.54 13.46
N GLY A 416 7.77 -4.24 13.12
CA GLY A 416 6.58 -3.63 12.51
C GLY A 416 6.87 -2.95 11.16
N ASN A 417 6.30 -1.77 10.94
CA ASN A 417 6.40 -1.01 9.69
C ASN A 417 7.82 -0.46 9.44
N SER A 418 8.55 -0.09 10.50
CA SER A 418 9.89 0.51 10.42
C SER A 418 10.98 -0.39 9.81
N ARG A 419 10.64 -1.64 9.47
CA ARG A 419 11.48 -2.53 8.66
C ARG A 419 11.58 -2.09 7.21
N PHE A 420 10.57 -1.38 6.71
CA PHE A 420 10.43 -0.99 5.32
C PHE A 420 10.68 0.51 5.12
N TYR A 421 11.28 0.85 3.99
CA TYR A 421 11.53 2.23 3.56
C TYR A 421 11.45 2.33 2.04
N GLY A 422 11.16 3.51 1.49
CA GLY A 422 11.08 3.69 0.03
C GLY A 422 9.99 4.68 -0.37
N PHE A 423 9.90 4.95 -1.67
CA PHE A 423 8.98 5.95 -2.23
C PHE A 423 7.50 5.67 -1.89
N CYS A 424 7.06 4.41 -2.00
CA CYS A 424 5.68 4.04 -1.68
C CYS A 424 5.41 4.03 -0.17
N ILE A 425 6.42 3.82 0.66
CA ILE A 425 6.30 3.89 2.13
C ILE A 425 6.16 5.36 2.58
N ASP A 426 6.95 6.27 2.02
CA ASP A 426 6.82 7.71 2.28
C ASP A 426 5.45 8.24 1.86
N ILE A 427 4.97 7.86 0.66
CA ILE A 427 3.63 8.23 0.16
C ILE A 427 2.53 7.69 1.08
N LEU A 428 2.61 6.41 1.46
CA LEU A 428 1.63 5.80 2.36
C LEU A 428 1.61 6.51 3.73
N GLY A 429 2.78 6.91 4.24
CA GLY A 429 2.90 7.72 5.45
C GLY A 429 2.18 9.06 5.35
N ARG A 430 2.32 9.78 4.22
CA ARG A 430 1.59 11.05 3.99
C ARG A 430 0.08 10.83 3.85
N ILE A 431 -0.35 9.83 3.09
CA ILE A 431 -1.77 9.48 2.92
C ILE A 431 -2.41 9.08 4.25
N SER A 432 -1.72 8.29 5.07
CA SER A 432 -2.15 7.88 6.41
C SER A 432 -2.35 9.09 7.33
N GLN A 433 -1.46 10.09 7.26
CA GLN A 433 -1.56 11.34 8.03
C GLN A 433 -2.72 12.24 7.57
N GLU A 434 -2.92 12.41 6.27
CA GLU A 434 -4.00 13.27 5.72
C GLU A 434 -5.39 12.62 5.88
N VAL A 435 -5.50 11.29 5.77
CA VAL A 435 -6.80 10.56 5.84
C VAL A 435 -7.14 10.11 7.26
N GLY A 436 -6.15 9.95 8.15
CA GLY A 436 -6.34 9.55 9.54
C GLY A 436 -6.63 8.05 9.73
N PHE A 437 -5.71 7.20 9.26
CA PHE A 437 -5.73 5.74 9.52
C PHE A 437 -4.35 5.20 9.91
N ASP A 438 -4.32 4.21 10.78
CA ASP A 438 -3.14 3.40 11.05
C ASP A 438 -2.99 2.29 10.00
N TYR A 439 -1.80 1.75 9.81
CA TYR A 439 -1.58 0.64 8.88
C TYR A 439 -0.55 -0.36 9.38
N LEU A 440 -0.63 -1.59 8.86
CA LEU A 440 0.35 -2.65 9.06
C LEU A 440 0.87 -3.13 7.69
N LEU A 441 2.19 -3.06 7.48
CA LEU A 441 2.83 -3.54 6.25
C LEU A 441 3.09 -5.05 6.32
N ASP A 442 2.51 -5.80 5.40
CA ASP A 442 2.77 -7.22 5.17
C ASP A 442 3.28 -7.49 3.74
N LEU A 443 4.08 -8.55 3.58
CA LEU A 443 4.68 -8.91 2.29
C LEU A 443 3.86 -9.98 1.58
N VAL A 444 3.59 -9.78 0.28
CA VAL A 444 2.90 -10.76 -0.53
C VAL A 444 3.69 -12.09 -0.60
N PRO A 445 3.14 -13.25 -0.16
CA PRO A 445 3.90 -14.48 0.02
C PRO A 445 4.53 -15.06 -1.26
N ASP A 446 3.86 -14.90 -2.40
CA ASP A 446 4.30 -15.43 -3.69
C ASP A 446 5.19 -14.46 -4.49
N ARG A 447 5.46 -13.26 -3.94
CA ARG A 447 6.21 -12.16 -4.57
C ARG A 447 5.70 -11.78 -5.97
N LYS A 448 4.38 -11.81 -6.18
CA LYS A 448 3.76 -11.40 -7.45
C LYS A 448 2.78 -10.24 -7.27
N TYR A 449 2.74 -9.33 -8.24
CA TYR A 449 1.72 -8.27 -8.30
C TYR A 449 0.30 -8.82 -8.42
N GLY A 450 0.15 -9.91 -9.17
CA GLY A 450 -1.12 -10.52 -9.50
C GLY A 450 -1.41 -10.45 -10.99
N ALA A 451 -1.53 -11.64 -11.57
CA ALA A 451 -1.93 -11.89 -12.95
C ALA A 451 -2.93 -13.05 -12.97
N ARG A 452 -3.80 -13.06 -13.99
CA ARG A 452 -4.73 -14.16 -14.23
C ARG A 452 -4.02 -15.26 -15.01
N ASP A 453 -3.97 -16.47 -14.46
CA ASP A 453 -3.48 -17.64 -15.18
C ASP A 453 -4.43 -17.97 -16.34
N PRO A 454 -3.97 -18.04 -17.61
CA PRO A 454 -4.82 -18.37 -18.74
C PRO A 454 -5.38 -19.80 -18.70
N ASN A 455 -4.72 -20.74 -18.00
CA ASN A 455 -5.12 -22.14 -17.98
C ASN A 455 -6.18 -22.43 -16.89
N THR A 456 -5.92 -21.98 -15.67
CA THR A 456 -6.86 -22.20 -14.53
C THR A 456 -7.89 -21.08 -14.38
N GLY A 457 -7.66 -19.91 -14.99
CA GLY A 457 -8.50 -18.72 -14.85
C GLY A 457 -8.38 -18.01 -13.50
N LEU A 458 -7.56 -18.54 -12.58
CA LEU A 458 -7.35 -18.02 -11.22
C LEU A 458 -6.41 -16.83 -11.18
N TRP A 459 -6.56 -15.98 -10.15
CA TRP A 459 -5.67 -14.88 -9.83
C TRP A 459 -4.65 -15.28 -8.76
N ASN A 460 -3.50 -14.62 -8.75
CA ASN A 460 -2.45 -14.75 -7.73
C ASN A 460 -2.01 -13.37 -7.20
N GLY A 461 -0.93 -13.32 -6.42
CA GLY A 461 -0.31 -12.08 -5.97
C GLY A 461 -1.15 -11.19 -5.06
N MET A 462 -0.79 -9.90 -5.02
CA MET A 462 -1.51 -8.88 -4.26
C MET A 462 -2.98 -8.76 -4.69
N VAL A 463 -3.28 -8.92 -6.00
CA VAL A 463 -4.67 -8.97 -6.51
C VAL A 463 -5.49 -10.04 -5.78
N LEU A 464 -4.97 -11.26 -5.63
CA LEU A 464 -5.68 -12.34 -4.94
C LEU A 464 -5.92 -12.02 -3.46
N GLN A 465 -4.95 -11.38 -2.78
CA GLN A 465 -5.12 -11.01 -1.37
C GLN A 465 -6.23 -9.97 -1.17
N LEU A 466 -6.34 -8.98 -2.06
CA LEU A 466 -7.43 -8.01 -2.05
C LEU A 466 -8.79 -8.67 -2.36
N MET A 467 -8.84 -9.56 -3.37
CA MET A 467 -10.06 -10.33 -3.70
C MET A 467 -10.53 -11.23 -2.55
N GLN A 468 -9.60 -11.73 -1.72
CA GLN A 468 -9.91 -12.57 -0.56
C GLN A 468 -10.10 -11.76 0.73
N HIS A 469 -10.08 -10.43 0.69
CA HIS A 469 -10.10 -9.54 1.87
C HIS A 469 -9.07 -9.93 2.95
N LYS A 470 -7.89 -10.43 2.52
CA LYS A 470 -6.73 -10.69 3.39
C LYS A 470 -5.87 -9.45 3.61
N ALA A 471 -6.00 -8.46 2.71
CA ALA A 471 -5.43 -7.14 2.82
C ALA A 471 -6.49 -6.10 2.41
N ASP A 472 -6.44 -4.94 3.05
CA ASP A 472 -7.36 -3.83 2.83
C ASP A 472 -6.87 -2.86 1.75
N LEU A 473 -5.56 -2.79 1.55
CA LEU A 473 -4.88 -1.98 0.53
C LEU A 473 -3.70 -2.78 -0.05
N ALA A 474 -3.41 -2.60 -1.34
CA ALA A 474 -2.13 -2.99 -1.93
C ALA A 474 -1.38 -1.75 -2.40
N VAL A 475 -0.16 -1.58 -1.89
CA VAL A 475 0.67 -0.38 -2.10
C VAL A 475 2.00 -0.79 -2.71
N GLY A 476 2.37 -0.15 -3.82
CA GLY A 476 3.59 -0.41 -4.59
C GLY A 476 3.48 0.12 -6.01
N SER A 477 4.40 -0.30 -6.87
CA SER A 477 4.46 -0.08 -8.33
C SER A 477 3.39 -0.89 -9.09
N MET A 478 2.14 -0.84 -8.62
CA MET A 478 1.05 -1.62 -9.20
C MET A 478 0.42 -0.89 -10.39
N THR A 479 0.76 -1.32 -11.61
CA THR A 479 0.16 -0.80 -12.85
C THR A 479 -1.36 -0.99 -12.85
N ILE A 480 -2.11 0.09 -13.04
CA ILE A 480 -3.55 0.05 -13.30
C ILE A 480 -3.76 -0.59 -14.69
N ASN A 481 -4.62 -1.61 -14.78
CA ASN A 481 -5.02 -2.21 -16.05
C ASN A 481 -6.44 -2.78 -16.00
N TYR A 482 -7.08 -2.90 -17.17
CA TYR A 482 -8.46 -3.36 -17.32
C TYR A 482 -8.74 -4.72 -16.66
N ALA A 483 -7.81 -5.68 -16.78
CA ALA A 483 -8.00 -7.00 -16.22
C ALA A 483 -8.06 -6.97 -14.67
N ARG A 484 -7.19 -6.18 -14.03
CA ARG A 484 -7.19 -5.98 -12.57
C ARG A 484 -8.40 -5.16 -12.13
N GLU A 485 -8.71 -4.06 -12.82
CA GLU A 485 -9.87 -3.19 -12.53
C GLU A 485 -11.21 -3.94 -12.60
N SER A 486 -11.28 -5.04 -13.36
CA SER A 486 -12.47 -5.91 -13.37
C SER A 486 -12.74 -6.62 -12.02
N VAL A 487 -11.71 -6.87 -11.20
CA VAL A 487 -11.80 -7.65 -9.94
C VAL A 487 -11.48 -6.85 -8.67
N ILE A 488 -10.73 -5.75 -8.76
CA ILE A 488 -10.34 -4.87 -7.65
C ILE A 488 -10.44 -3.40 -8.10
N ASP A 489 -10.65 -2.48 -7.16
CA ASP A 489 -10.76 -1.06 -7.46
C ASP A 489 -9.41 -0.34 -7.26
N PHE A 490 -9.09 0.65 -8.09
CA PHE A 490 -7.91 1.50 -7.93
C PHE A 490 -8.26 2.92 -7.49
N THR A 491 -7.31 3.57 -6.82
CA THR A 491 -7.32 5.03 -6.63
C THR A 491 -7.00 5.76 -7.92
N LYS A 492 -7.10 7.10 -7.92
CA LYS A 492 -6.42 7.91 -8.94
C LYS A 492 -4.90 7.60 -8.95
N PRO A 493 -4.25 7.62 -10.12
CA PRO A 493 -2.84 7.29 -10.22
C PRO A 493 -1.98 8.34 -9.52
N PHE A 494 -1.09 7.92 -8.63
CA PHE A 494 -0.16 8.81 -7.95
C PHE A 494 1.05 9.17 -8.83
N MET A 495 1.37 8.34 -9.83
CA MET A 495 2.50 8.48 -10.74
C MET A 495 2.12 8.00 -12.14
N ASN A 496 2.44 8.80 -13.16
CA ASN A 496 2.24 8.46 -14.58
C ASN A 496 3.54 7.90 -15.17
N LEU A 497 3.43 6.95 -16.08
CA LEU A 497 4.54 6.19 -16.67
C LEU A 497 4.12 5.58 -18.02
N GLY A 498 5.07 4.97 -18.73
CA GLY A 498 4.79 4.11 -19.88
C GLY A 498 5.83 3.02 -20.05
N ILE A 499 5.62 2.09 -20.98
CA ILE A 499 6.65 1.14 -21.39
C ILE A 499 7.72 1.90 -22.18
N SER A 500 8.99 1.69 -21.88
CA SER A 500 10.11 2.24 -22.65
C SER A 500 11.23 1.20 -22.81
N ILE A 501 12.21 1.52 -23.67
CA ILE A 501 13.24 0.60 -24.13
C ILE A 501 14.55 0.91 -23.39
N LEU A 502 14.97 0.00 -22.49
CA LEU A 502 16.30 0.02 -21.90
C LEU A 502 17.30 -0.62 -22.88
N PHE A 503 18.34 0.12 -23.25
CA PHE A 503 19.42 -0.36 -24.10
C PHE A 503 20.80 0.02 -23.55
N LYS A 504 21.84 -0.68 -24.02
CA LYS A 504 23.23 -0.34 -23.70
C LYS A 504 23.63 0.91 -24.48
N VAL A 505 24.31 1.87 -23.83
CA VAL A 505 24.89 3.03 -24.51
C VAL A 505 25.82 2.50 -25.62
N PRO A 506 25.61 2.89 -26.90
CA PRO A 506 26.46 2.43 -27.98
C PRO A 506 27.88 2.98 -27.76
N SER A 507 28.86 2.08 -27.63
CA SER A 507 30.27 2.45 -27.71
C SER A 507 30.51 3.15 -29.05
N SER A 508 31.24 4.27 -29.05
CA SER A 508 31.53 5.00 -30.29
C SER A 508 32.13 4.07 -31.34
N ARG A 509 31.53 4.09 -32.53
CA ARG A 509 31.95 3.22 -33.64
C ARG A 509 33.40 3.52 -33.95
N GLN A 510 34.29 2.54 -33.76
CA GLN A 510 35.73 2.68 -33.95
C GLN A 510 36.04 3.47 -35.23
N ALA A 511 36.82 4.54 -35.09
CA ALA A 511 37.16 5.41 -36.21
C ALA A 511 37.83 4.58 -37.30
N LYS A 512 37.21 4.55 -38.48
CA LYS A 512 37.76 3.83 -39.63
C LYS A 512 39.01 4.57 -40.09
N LEU A 513 40.07 3.86 -40.48
CA LEU A 513 41.31 4.46 -40.97
C LEU A 513 41.09 5.51 -42.09
N PHE A 514 40.06 5.32 -42.93
CA PHE A 514 39.67 6.27 -43.99
C PHE A 514 38.69 7.37 -43.54
N SER A 515 38.60 7.68 -42.24
CA SER A 515 37.65 8.68 -41.70
C SER A 515 37.79 10.06 -42.37
N PHE A 516 39.03 10.45 -42.73
CA PHE A 516 39.32 11.68 -43.45
C PHE A 516 38.64 11.81 -44.82
N MET A 517 38.16 10.73 -45.44
CA MET A 517 37.40 10.79 -46.70
C MET A 517 35.90 11.06 -46.51
N ASN A 518 35.35 10.84 -45.30
CA ASN A 518 33.92 11.01 -44.98
C ASN A 518 33.34 12.43 -45.18
N PRO A 519 34.08 13.56 -45.06
CA PRO A 519 33.53 14.91 -45.23
C PRO A 519 32.94 15.22 -46.62
N LEU A 520 33.24 14.38 -47.61
CA LEU A 520 32.63 14.41 -48.94
C LEU A 520 32.11 13.01 -49.29
N ALA A 521 30.89 12.93 -49.82
CA ALA A 521 30.32 11.65 -50.26
C ALA A 521 31.16 11.02 -51.38
N THR A 522 31.22 9.68 -51.42
CA THR A 522 31.98 8.90 -52.42
C THR A 522 31.69 9.32 -53.86
N ASN A 523 30.45 9.71 -54.16
CA ASN A 523 30.04 10.19 -55.48
C ASN A 523 30.76 11.50 -55.87
N ILE A 524 31.00 12.40 -54.91
CA ILE A 524 31.73 13.66 -55.15
C ILE A 524 33.19 13.38 -55.48
N TRP A 525 33.83 12.43 -54.77
CA TRP A 525 35.19 11.98 -55.09
C TRP A 525 35.32 11.44 -56.52
N LEU A 526 34.33 10.67 -56.99
CA LEU A 526 34.28 10.18 -58.38
C LEU A 526 34.09 11.31 -59.40
N TYR A 527 33.29 12.33 -59.09
CA TYR A 527 33.15 13.52 -59.94
C TYR A 527 34.42 14.38 -59.98
N VAL A 528 35.12 14.54 -58.85
CA VAL A 528 36.43 15.25 -58.81
C VAL A 528 37.48 14.51 -59.63
N LEU A 529 37.54 13.18 -59.55
CA LEU A 529 38.43 12.37 -60.38
C LEU A 529 38.11 12.51 -61.88
N SER A 530 36.82 12.50 -62.23
CA SER A 530 36.34 12.66 -63.60
C SER A 530 36.65 14.06 -64.16
N ALA A 531 36.44 15.11 -63.35
CA ALA A 531 36.80 16.49 -63.69
C ALA A 531 38.31 16.67 -63.87
N TYR A 532 39.12 16.07 -62.99
CA TYR A 532 40.59 16.06 -63.10
C TYR A 532 41.05 15.46 -64.45
N VAL A 533 40.51 14.31 -64.86
CA VAL A 533 40.85 13.68 -66.15
C VAL A 533 40.38 14.56 -67.32
N LEU A 534 39.14 15.06 -67.27
CA LEU A 534 38.57 15.91 -68.32
C LEU A 534 39.38 17.20 -68.52
N VAL A 535 39.75 17.89 -67.43
CA VAL A 535 40.55 19.12 -67.49
C VAL A 535 41.98 18.84 -67.97
N SER A 536 42.61 17.75 -67.53
CA SER A 536 43.95 17.35 -67.99
C SER A 536 43.99 17.09 -69.50
N ILE A 537 42.98 16.39 -70.04
CA ILE A 537 42.84 16.14 -71.48
C ILE A 537 42.53 17.44 -72.23
N THR A 538 41.62 18.27 -71.70
CA THR A 538 41.28 19.56 -72.31
C THR A 538 42.50 20.48 -72.38
N MET A 539 43.30 20.54 -71.32
CA MET A 539 44.53 21.32 -71.26
C MET A 539 45.55 20.82 -72.29
N PHE A 540 45.76 19.52 -72.40
CA PHE A 540 46.62 18.91 -73.42
C PHE A 540 46.16 19.24 -74.85
N VAL A 541 44.86 19.11 -75.13
CA VAL A 541 44.28 19.39 -76.46
C VAL A 541 44.39 20.87 -76.82
N VAL A 542 43.99 21.77 -75.91
CA VAL A 542 44.06 23.22 -76.12
C VAL A 542 45.51 23.70 -76.27
N ALA A 543 46.45 23.16 -75.47
CA ALA A 543 47.87 23.47 -75.62
C ALA A 543 48.47 22.93 -76.92
N ARG A 544 48.01 21.77 -77.43
CA ARG A 544 48.46 21.22 -78.72
C ARG A 544 48.03 22.10 -79.90
N PHE A 545 46.82 22.64 -79.85
CA PHE A 545 46.22 23.47 -80.91
C PHE A 545 46.60 24.96 -80.84
N SER A 546 46.93 25.50 -79.67
CA SER A 546 47.24 26.93 -79.50
C SER A 546 48.68 27.23 -79.96
N PRO A 547 48.92 28.01 -81.04
CA PRO A 547 50.26 28.25 -81.56
C PRO A 547 51.20 28.91 -80.55
N CYS A 548 50.67 29.74 -79.64
CA CYS A 548 51.44 30.48 -78.64
C CYS A 548 52.07 29.60 -77.53
N GLU A 549 51.71 28.31 -77.42
CA GLU A 549 52.38 27.35 -76.51
C GLU A 549 53.58 26.64 -77.15
N TRP A 550 53.78 26.84 -78.45
CA TRP A 550 54.90 26.28 -79.19
C TRP A 550 56.07 27.26 -79.15
N GLN A 551 57.12 26.95 -78.38
CA GLN A 551 58.31 27.80 -78.27
C GLN A 551 59.60 27.07 -78.68
N ASN A 552 60.49 27.76 -79.41
CA ASN A 552 61.87 27.31 -79.61
C ASN A 552 62.62 27.38 -78.25
N PRO A 553 63.17 26.27 -77.73
CA PRO A 553 63.90 26.26 -76.45
C PRO A 553 65.22 27.05 -76.48
N HIS A 554 65.76 27.36 -77.66
CA HIS A 554 66.96 28.17 -77.86
C HIS A 554 66.66 29.35 -78.81
N PRO A 555 66.00 30.42 -78.34
CA PRO A 555 65.62 31.56 -79.19
C PRO A 555 66.81 32.38 -79.75
N CYS A 556 68.04 32.00 -79.43
CA CYS A 556 69.27 32.61 -79.94
C CYS A 556 69.89 31.84 -81.13
N GLU A 557 69.39 30.64 -81.46
CA GLU A 557 69.76 29.89 -82.67
C GLU A 557 68.63 30.02 -83.70
N ILE A 558 68.93 30.53 -84.89
CA ILE A 558 67.93 30.79 -85.94
C ILE A 558 67.63 29.52 -86.75
N ASP A 559 68.68 28.71 -86.96
CA ASP A 559 68.72 27.53 -87.83
C ASP A 559 67.85 26.36 -87.35
N ASN A 560 67.42 26.38 -86.08
CA ASN A 560 66.72 25.30 -85.41
C ASN A 560 65.21 25.61 -85.26
N GLU A 561 64.39 25.24 -86.25
CA GLU A 561 62.91 25.23 -86.17
C GLU A 561 62.33 24.16 -85.21
N LEU A 562 63.08 23.73 -84.19
CA LEU A 562 62.68 22.71 -83.23
C LEU A 562 61.79 23.29 -82.14
N VAL A 563 60.53 23.56 -82.50
CA VAL A 563 59.55 24.14 -81.59
C VAL A 563 59.03 23.08 -80.60
N LYS A 564 59.18 23.33 -79.30
CA LYS A 564 58.84 22.39 -78.22
C LYS A 564 57.65 22.89 -77.40
N ASN A 565 56.60 22.07 -77.32
CA ASN A 565 55.48 22.30 -76.41
C ASN A 565 55.81 21.72 -75.02
N GLN A 566 55.49 22.46 -73.95
CA GLN A 566 55.74 22.04 -72.56
C GLN A 566 54.63 21.15 -71.99
N PHE A 567 53.41 21.22 -72.54
CA PHE A 567 52.25 20.43 -72.12
C PHE A 567 52.17 19.11 -72.91
N SER A 568 52.98 18.13 -72.52
CA SER A 568 52.71 16.72 -72.85
C SER A 568 51.47 16.21 -72.10
N LEU A 569 50.92 15.05 -72.45
CA LEU A 569 49.78 14.47 -71.73
C LEU A 569 50.11 14.27 -70.23
N ALA A 570 51.28 13.68 -69.93
CA ALA A 570 51.76 13.49 -68.56
C ALA A 570 51.99 14.84 -67.83
N ASN A 571 52.57 15.82 -68.50
CA ASN A 571 52.79 17.16 -67.95
C ASN A 571 51.46 17.91 -67.70
N SER A 572 50.42 17.64 -68.49
CA SER A 572 49.09 18.21 -68.32
C SER A 572 48.40 17.62 -67.09
N PHE A 573 48.46 16.30 -66.90
CA PHE A 573 48.05 15.66 -65.64
C PHE A 573 48.83 16.21 -64.44
N TRP A 574 50.16 16.39 -64.58
CA TRP A 574 51.02 16.95 -63.52
C TRP A 574 50.64 18.40 -63.15
N PHE A 575 50.37 19.26 -64.13
CA PHE A 575 49.85 20.62 -63.93
C PHE A 575 48.51 20.60 -63.18
N THR A 576 47.58 19.74 -63.60
CA THR A 576 46.22 19.68 -63.03
C THR A 576 46.22 19.11 -61.60
N ILE A 577 47.13 18.18 -61.24
CA ILE A 577 47.26 17.67 -59.86
C ILE A 577 48.01 18.64 -58.94
N GLY A 578 49.09 19.29 -59.42
CA GLY A 578 49.83 20.29 -58.62
C GLY A 578 48.99 21.51 -58.24
N THR A 579 48.05 21.89 -59.12
CA THR A 579 47.06 22.95 -58.87
C THR A 579 45.89 22.49 -57.99
N LEU A 580 45.51 21.21 -58.01
CA LEU A 580 44.56 20.62 -57.04
C LEU A 580 45.17 20.51 -55.63
N MET A 581 46.47 20.26 -55.52
CA MET A 581 47.19 20.16 -54.23
C MET A 581 47.69 21.51 -53.70
N GLN A 582 47.34 22.63 -54.35
CA GLN A 582 47.77 24.01 -54.00
C GLN A 582 49.29 24.24 -53.98
N GLN A 583 50.10 23.34 -54.53
CA GLN A 583 51.57 23.47 -54.59
C GLN A 583 52.04 24.21 -55.84
N GLY A 584 51.17 24.35 -56.85
CA GLY A 584 51.53 24.91 -58.14
C GLY A 584 52.34 23.94 -59.00
N SER A 585 52.92 24.45 -60.08
CA SER A 585 53.81 23.68 -60.96
C SER A 585 54.73 24.61 -61.75
N ASP A 586 55.94 24.15 -62.07
CA ASP A 586 56.89 24.91 -62.92
C ASP A 586 56.39 25.16 -64.36
N LEU A 587 55.31 24.49 -64.75
CA LEU A 587 54.65 24.60 -66.05
C LEU A 587 53.67 25.78 -66.04
N ASN A 588 53.96 26.82 -66.80
CA ASN A 588 53.16 28.05 -66.85
C ASN A 588 52.46 28.22 -68.21
N PRO A 589 51.11 28.24 -68.28
CA PRO A 589 50.38 28.44 -69.52
C PRO A 589 50.58 29.85 -70.09
N LYS A 590 50.88 29.93 -71.38
CA LYS A 590 51.22 31.18 -72.07
C LYS A 590 50.07 31.70 -72.94
N ALA A 591 49.33 30.81 -73.59
CA ALA A 591 48.19 31.18 -74.41
C ALA A 591 46.99 31.64 -73.56
N THR A 592 46.18 32.54 -74.09
CA THR A 592 44.96 33.02 -73.42
C THR A 592 43.96 31.87 -73.20
N SER A 593 43.88 30.95 -74.16
CA SER A 593 43.02 29.75 -74.12
C SER A 593 43.37 28.81 -72.96
N THR A 594 44.64 28.43 -72.82
CA THR A 594 45.14 27.57 -71.73
C THR A 594 45.04 28.26 -70.37
N ARG A 595 45.24 29.59 -70.31
CA ARG A 595 45.03 30.39 -69.10
C ARG A 595 43.57 30.44 -68.65
N ILE A 596 42.60 30.49 -69.57
CA ILE A 596 41.17 30.42 -69.22
C ILE A 596 40.83 29.05 -68.65
N VAL A 597 41.29 27.95 -69.28
CA VAL A 597 41.10 26.58 -68.75
C VAL A 597 41.73 26.44 -67.36
N GLY A 598 42.96 26.91 -67.17
CA GLY A 598 43.64 26.92 -65.87
C GLY A 598 42.93 27.76 -64.83
N GLY A 599 42.44 28.96 -65.17
CA GLY A 599 41.74 29.86 -64.24
C GLY A 599 40.38 29.31 -63.78
N ILE A 600 39.61 28.69 -64.68
CA ILE A 600 38.36 28.00 -64.32
C ILE A 600 38.66 26.81 -63.41
N TRP A 601 39.71 26.05 -63.70
CA TRP A 601 40.16 24.96 -62.83
C TRP A 601 40.57 25.45 -61.44
N TRP A 602 41.36 26.53 -61.33
CA TRP A 602 41.74 27.12 -60.05
C TRP A 602 40.55 27.58 -59.21
N PHE A 603 39.53 28.17 -59.84
CA PHE A 603 38.31 28.54 -59.13
C PHE A 603 37.54 27.32 -58.62
N PHE A 604 37.44 26.26 -59.44
CA PHE A 604 36.83 25.00 -59.04
C PHE A 604 37.59 24.31 -57.89
N THR A 605 38.92 24.20 -57.98
CA THR A 605 39.72 23.55 -56.92
C THR A 605 39.68 24.33 -55.61
N LEU A 606 39.70 25.67 -55.66
CA LEU A 606 39.53 26.52 -54.48
C LEU A 606 38.21 26.20 -53.77
N ILE A 607 37.07 26.19 -54.48
CA ILE A 607 35.76 25.89 -53.89
C ILE A 607 35.73 24.49 -53.26
N ILE A 608 36.22 23.47 -53.97
CA ILE A 608 36.22 22.08 -53.49
C ILE A 608 37.07 21.93 -52.22
N ILE A 609 38.26 22.54 -52.17
CA ILE A 609 39.15 22.44 -51.01
C ILE A 609 38.61 23.23 -49.83
N SER A 610 38.07 24.44 -50.04
CA SER A 610 37.39 25.21 -49.00
C SER A 610 36.16 24.50 -48.44
N SER A 611 35.38 23.81 -49.27
CA SER A 611 34.24 23.00 -48.82
C SER A 611 34.69 21.76 -48.05
N TYR A 612 35.74 21.07 -48.50
CA TYR A 612 36.33 19.93 -47.79
C TYR A 612 36.86 20.34 -46.41
N THR A 613 37.62 21.43 -46.31
CA THR A 613 38.18 21.88 -45.01
C THR A 613 37.10 22.35 -44.05
N ALA A 614 36.05 23.03 -44.53
CA ALA A 614 34.89 23.41 -43.72
C ALA A 614 34.12 22.19 -43.19
N ASN A 615 33.82 21.21 -44.06
CA ASN A 615 33.11 19.98 -43.67
C ASN A 615 33.96 19.10 -42.74
N LEU A 616 35.28 19.01 -42.97
CA LEU A 616 36.20 18.27 -42.09
C LEU A 616 36.23 18.90 -40.70
N ALA A 617 36.33 20.23 -40.60
CA ALA A 617 36.27 20.93 -39.32
C ALA A 617 34.94 20.68 -38.58
N ALA A 618 33.80 20.76 -39.28
CA ALA A 618 32.49 20.49 -38.70
C ALA A 618 32.31 19.02 -38.27
N PHE A 619 32.87 18.06 -39.03
CA PHE A 619 32.82 16.64 -38.70
C PHE A 619 33.65 16.34 -37.43
N LEU A 620 34.81 16.98 -37.29
CA LEU A 620 35.68 16.83 -36.11
C LEU A 620 35.12 17.48 -34.84
N THR A 621 34.22 18.46 -34.94
CA THR A 621 33.58 19.07 -33.77
C THR A 621 32.33 18.34 -33.29
N VAL A 622 31.75 17.43 -34.09
CA VAL A 622 30.48 16.76 -33.77
C VAL A 622 30.57 15.24 -33.98
N GLU A 623 31.17 14.55 -33.01
CA GLU A 623 31.04 13.09 -32.89
C GLU A 623 29.61 12.73 -32.42
N ARG A 624 28.68 12.59 -33.37
CA ARG A 624 27.33 12.08 -33.07
C ARG A 624 27.40 10.61 -32.68
N MET A 625 26.98 10.29 -31.45
CA MET A 625 26.64 8.91 -31.08
C MET A 625 25.42 8.49 -31.90
N ILE A 626 25.63 7.63 -32.90
CA ILE A 626 24.54 7.04 -33.68
C ILE A 626 24.02 5.84 -32.89
N THR A 627 22.77 5.89 -32.44
CA THR A 627 22.06 4.74 -31.89
C THR A 627 21.61 3.82 -33.04
N PRO A 628 21.67 2.48 -32.87
CA PRO A 628 21.24 1.54 -33.93
C PRO A 628 19.72 1.39 -34.04
N ILE A 629 18.98 1.97 -33.10
CA ILE A 629 17.51 1.99 -32.98
C ILE A 629 17.10 3.36 -32.45
N GLU A 630 15.99 3.92 -32.93
CA GLU A 630 15.40 5.16 -32.41
C GLU A 630 14.06 4.88 -31.71
N ASP A 631 13.21 4.01 -32.28
CA ASP A 631 11.87 3.69 -31.76
C ASP A 631 11.54 2.17 -31.78
N ALA A 632 10.34 1.80 -31.30
CA ALA A 632 9.88 0.40 -31.26
C ALA A 632 9.60 -0.18 -32.67
N GLU A 633 9.22 0.66 -33.63
CA GLU A 633 9.06 0.31 -35.05
C GLU A 633 10.36 -0.25 -35.64
N ASP A 634 11.51 0.34 -35.31
CA ASP A 634 12.81 -0.17 -35.76
C ASP A 634 13.06 -1.58 -35.21
N LEU A 635 12.87 -1.76 -33.89
CA LEU A 635 12.98 -3.06 -33.23
C LEU A 635 12.05 -4.11 -33.86
N ALA A 636 10.83 -3.72 -34.24
CA ALA A 636 9.87 -4.59 -34.91
C ALA A 636 10.22 -4.86 -36.39
N ALA A 637 10.94 -3.95 -37.06
CA ALA A 637 11.38 -4.12 -38.44
C ALA A 637 12.58 -5.08 -38.57
N GLN A 638 13.52 -5.01 -37.62
CA GLN A 638 14.75 -5.80 -37.59
C GLN A 638 14.63 -7.12 -36.80
N THR A 639 15.66 -7.98 -36.89
CA THR A 639 15.74 -9.26 -36.16
C THR A 639 17.11 -9.56 -35.55
N GLU A 640 18.07 -8.65 -35.67
CA GLU A 640 19.45 -8.80 -35.18
C GLU A 640 19.48 -8.66 -33.64
N ILE A 641 18.96 -7.56 -33.13
CA ILE A 641 18.80 -7.24 -31.70
C ILE A 641 17.54 -7.97 -31.16
N PRO A 642 17.66 -9.04 -30.36
CA PRO A 642 16.54 -9.56 -29.57
C PRO A 642 16.04 -8.54 -28.54
N TYR A 643 14.75 -8.59 -28.26
CA TYR A 643 14.08 -7.81 -27.22
C TYR A 643 13.07 -8.65 -26.47
N GLY A 644 12.78 -8.29 -25.22
CA GLY A 644 11.90 -9.04 -24.33
C GLY A 644 11.43 -8.21 -23.13
N THR A 645 10.54 -8.80 -22.33
CA THR A 645 9.93 -8.18 -21.13
C THR A 645 10.18 -9.03 -19.88
N LEU A 646 9.84 -8.50 -18.70
CA LEU A 646 9.69 -9.32 -17.49
C LEU A 646 8.60 -10.38 -17.71
N GLU A 647 8.86 -11.62 -17.28
CA GLU A 647 7.90 -12.72 -17.30
C GLU A 647 6.75 -12.46 -16.31
N SER A 648 5.51 -12.82 -16.70
CA SER A 648 4.29 -12.55 -15.92
C SER A 648 4.01 -11.07 -15.58
N GLY A 649 4.72 -10.12 -16.20
CA GLY A 649 4.57 -8.68 -15.98
C GLY A 649 3.39 -8.03 -16.72
N SER A 650 3.02 -6.81 -16.29
CA SER A 650 2.04 -5.94 -16.97
C SER A 650 2.40 -5.68 -18.43
N THR A 651 3.69 -5.46 -18.70
CA THR A 651 4.27 -5.26 -20.04
C THR A 651 4.12 -6.50 -20.93
N MET A 652 4.35 -7.71 -20.40
CA MET A 652 4.18 -8.95 -21.15
C MET A 652 2.72 -9.13 -21.59
N THR A 653 1.78 -8.94 -20.66
CA THR A 653 0.34 -9.02 -20.97
C THR A 653 -0.10 -7.92 -21.93
N PHE A 654 0.47 -6.72 -21.85
CA PHE A 654 0.19 -5.63 -22.79
C PHE A 654 0.54 -6.01 -24.23
N PHE A 655 1.73 -6.56 -24.49
CA PHE A 655 2.12 -6.96 -25.84
C PHE A 655 1.29 -8.15 -26.37
N ARG A 656 1.00 -9.14 -25.52
CA ARG A 656 0.15 -10.29 -25.85
C ARG A 656 -1.27 -9.88 -26.27
N ASP A 657 -1.88 -8.99 -25.48
CA ASP A 657 -3.27 -8.59 -25.64
C ASP A 657 -3.42 -7.34 -26.54
N SER A 658 -2.32 -6.87 -27.15
CA SER A 658 -2.30 -5.65 -27.97
C SER A 658 -3.02 -5.82 -29.31
N MET A 659 -3.75 -4.78 -29.71
CA MET A 659 -4.44 -4.74 -31.01
C MET A 659 -3.62 -4.07 -32.13
N ILE A 660 -2.52 -3.38 -31.80
CA ILE A 660 -1.67 -2.63 -32.75
C ILE A 660 -0.75 -3.60 -33.51
N GLU A 661 -0.63 -3.46 -34.84
CA GLU A 661 0.09 -4.44 -35.66
C GLU A 661 1.60 -4.48 -35.38
N THR A 662 2.24 -3.34 -35.12
CA THR A 662 3.65 -3.29 -34.66
C THR A 662 3.85 -4.15 -33.41
N TYR A 663 3.01 -3.95 -32.39
CA TYR A 663 3.09 -4.66 -31.11
C TYR A 663 2.70 -6.14 -31.21
N LYS A 664 1.76 -6.50 -32.09
CA LYS A 664 1.47 -7.90 -32.46
C LYS A 664 2.66 -8.58 -33.13
N LYS A 665 3.37 -7.88 -34.03
CA LYS A 665 4.59 -8.39 -34.66
C LYS A 665 5.70 -8.59 -33.62
N MET A 666 5.87 -7.65 -32.69
CA MET A 666 6.78 -7.77 -31.55
C MET A 666 6.42 -8.95 -30.64
N TRP A 667 5.14 -9.14 -30.30
CA TRP A 667 4.70 -10.30 -29.50
C TRP A 667 5.01 -11.62 -30.20
N ARG A 668 4.62 -11.77 -31.48
CA ARG A 668 4.94 -12.96 -32.30
C ARG A 668 6.44 -13.21 -32.38
N PHE A 669 7.27 -12.17 -32.39
CA PHE A 669 8.72 -12.33 -32.31
C PHE A 669 9.14 -12.85 -30.93
N MET A 670 8.71 -12.21 -29.83
CA MET A 670 9.09 -12.62 -28.46
C MET A 670 8.64 -14.04 -28.11
N GLU A 671 7.44 -14.45 -28.55
CA GLU A 671 6.88 -15.78 -28.31
C GLU A 671 7.61 -16.88 -29.11
N ASN A 672 8.21 -16.55 -30.26
CA ASN A 672 8.91 -17.50 -31.13
C ASN A 672 10.44 -17.46 -31.04
N ARG A 673 11.05 -16.33 -30.66
CA ARG A 673 12.51 -16.14 -30.51
C ARG A 673 13.00 -16.93 -29.29
N LYS A 674 13.70 -18.03 -29.57
CA LYS A 674 14.28 -18.95 -28.56
C LYS A 674 15.82 -19.01 -28.74
N PRO A 675 16.64 -19.06 -27.65
CA PRO A 675 16.29 -19.13 -26.23
C PRO A 675 15.46 -17.93 -25.76
N SER A 676 14.69 -18.13 -24.69
CA SER A 676 13.65 -17.18 -24.27
C SER A 676 14.18 -15.75 -24.14
N VAL A 677 13.46 -14.81 -24.76
CA VAL A 677 13.75 -13.39 -24.57
C VAL A 677 13.30 -12.89 -23.20
N PHE A 678 12.20 -13.43 -22.66
CA PHE A 678 11.66 -13.09 -21.36
C PHE A 678 12.65 -13.41 -20.22
N VAL A 679 12.57 -12.64 -19.14
CA VAL A 679 13.42 -12.78 -17.94
C VAL A 679 12.56 -12.80 -16.67
N PRO A 680 12.92 -13.58 -15.63
CA PRO A 680 12.13 -13.73 -14.41
C PRO A 680 12.25 -12.55 -13.44
N THR A 681 13.37 -11.80 -13.46
CA THR A 681 13.58 -10.60 -12.62
C THR A 681 14.14 -9.43 -13.42
N TYR A 682 14.02 -8.21 -12.87
CA TYR A 682 14.57 -7.01 -13.51
C TYR A 682 16.10 -7.04 -13.55
N GLU A 683 16.78 -7.55 -12.52
CA GLU A 683 18.23 -7.64 -12.43
C GLU A 683 18.82 -8.50 -13.55
N GLU A 684 18.21 -9.64 -13.85
CA GLU A 684 18.62 -10.50 -14.98
C GLU A 684 18.42 -9.77 -16.32
N GLY A 685 17.30 -9.07 -16.48
CA GLY A 685 17.03 -8.25 -17.67
C GLY A 685 18.06 -7.13 -17.88
N ILE A 686 18.43 -6.43 -16.81
CA ILE A 686 19.46 -5.37 -16.82
C ILE A 686 20.83 -5.97 -17.19
N GLN A 687 21.21 -7.10 -16.57
CA GLN A 687 22.48 -7.76 -16.88
C GLN A 687 22.53 -8.21 -18.34
N LYS A 688 21.45 -8.78 -18.87
CA LYS A 688 21.31 -9.19 -20.28
C LYS A 688 21.47 -8.01 -21.26
N VAL A 689 21.02 -6.81 -20.90
CA VAL A 689 21.30 -5.58 -21.68
C VAL A 689 22.76 -5.14 -21.56
N LEU A 690 23.36 -5.22 -20.37
CA LEU A 690 24.77 -4.86 -20.14
C LEU A 690 25.74 -5.79 -20.88
N ASP A 691 25.42 -7.07 -21.00
CA ASP A 691 26.21 -8.03 -21.79
C ASP A 691 26.20 -7.66 -23.29
N GLY A 692 25.09 -7.07 -23.77
CA GLY A 692 24.99 -6.39 -25.05
C GLY A 692 24.06 -7.09 -26.05
N ASN A 693 23.75 -6.38 -27.16
CA ASN A 693 22.86 -6.85 -28.22
C ASN A 693 21.49 -7.35 -27.74
N TYR A 694 20.94 -6.78 -26.66
CA TYR A 694 19.59 -7.06 -26.18
C TYR A 694 18.92 -5.76 -25.73
N ALA A 695 17.63 -5.60 -26.03
CA ALA A 695 16.83 -4.46 -25.60
C ALA A 695 15.72 -4.92 -24.64
N PHE A 696 15.61 -4.28 -23.48
CA PHE A 696 14.69 -4.71 -22.43
C PHE A 696 13.54 -3.73 -22.28
N LEU A 697 12.31 -4.24 -22.47
CA LEU A 697 11.08 -3.46 -22.42
C LEU A 697 10.55 -3.45 -20.98
N MET A 698 10.60 -2.29 -20.33
CA MET A 698 10.23 -2.09 -18.92
C MET A 698 9.44 -0.79 -18.72
N GLU A 699 8.94 -0.57 -17.51
CA GLU A 699 8.25 0.67 -17.14
C GLU A 699 9.26 1.82 -16.95
N SER A 700 8.95 3.00 -17.50
CA SER A 700 9.86 4.15 -17.63
C SER A 700 10.42 4.66 -16.31
N THR A 701 9.64 4.59 -15.25
CA THR A 701 10.04 4.99 -13.89
C THR A 701 11.14 4.10 -13.34
N MET A 702 11.07 2.78 -13.59
CA MET A 702 12.14 1.84 -13.23
C MET A 702 13.37 2.03 -14.14
N LEU A 703 13.14 2.31 -15.43
CA LEU A 703 14.20 2.62 -16.39
C LEU A 703 15.02 3.85 -15.94
N ASP A 704 14.35 4.95 -15.60
CA ASP A 704 14.95 6.18 -15.09
C ASP A 704 15.83 5.92 -13.86
N TYR A 705 15.33 5.10 -12.93
CA TYR A 705 16.07 4.73 -11.70
C TYR A 705 17.39 4.02 -11.99
N ILE A 706 17.37 3.10 -12.97
CA ILE A 706 18.51 2.28 -13.39
C ILE A 706 19.51 3.11 -14.20
N VAL A 707 19.05 3.89 -15.18
CA VAL A 707 19.90 4.74 -16.03
C VAL A 707 20.60 5.82 -15.20
N GLN A 708 19.92 6.39 -14.21
CA GLN A 708 20.54 7.34 -13.28
C GLN A 708 21.65 6.70 -12.43
N ARG A 709 21.66 5.38 -12.21
CA ARG A 709 22.69 4.67 -11.44
C ARG A 709 23.79 4.03 -12.29
N ASN A 710 23.50 3.72 -13.56
CA ASN A 710 24.42 3.01 -14.43
C ASN A 710 24.54 3.70 -15.80
N CYS A 711 25.56 4.55 -15.93
CA CYS A 711 25.85 5.31 -17.15
C CYS A 711 26.15 4.47 -18.41
N ASN A 712 26.28 3.14 -18.31
CA ASN A 712 26.41 2.25 -19.47
C ASN A 712 25.05 1.94 -20.14
N LEU A 713 23.95 2.42 -19.56
CA LEU A 713 22.59 2.20 -20.03
C LEU A 713 21.95 3.52 -20.47
N THR A 714 21.00 3.43 -21.40
CA THR A 714 20.23 4.56 -21.91
C THR A 714 18.79 4.16 -22.17
N GLN A 715 17.89 5.12 -22.07
CA GLN A 715 16.58 5.03 -22.69
C GLN A 715 16.73 5.18 -24.21
N ILE A 716 15.89 4.47 -24.96
CA ILE A 716 15.63 4.67 -26.39
C ILE A 716 14.14 4.98 -26.57
N GLY A 717 13.83 5.96 -27.43
CA GLY A 717 12.46 6.41 -27.71
C GLY A 717 11.73 7.06 -26.54
N GLY A 718 10.48 7.45 -26.80
CA GLY A 718 9.52 7.87 -25.78
C GLY A 718 8.86 6.70 -25.04
N PRO A 719 7.91 6.97 -24.12
CA PRO A 719 7.00 5.96 -23.61
C PRO A 719 6.04 5.49 -24.72
N LEU A 720 5.93 4.18 -24.91
CA LEU A 720 5.14 3.49 -25.95
C LEU A 720 3.63 3.45 -25.66
N ASP A 721 3.25 3.75 -24.42
CA ASP A 721 1.89 3.86 -23.94
C ASP A 721 1.80 4.86 -22.77
N SER A 722 0.57 5.14 -22.31
CA SER A 722 0.31 5.98 -21.14
C SER A 722 -0.40 5.14 -20.07
N LYS A 723 0.26 5.01 -18.92
CA LYS A 723 -0.13 4.21 -17.76
C LYS A 723 0.07 5.01 -16.48
N GLY A 724 -0.40 4.46 -15.37
CA GLY A 724 -0.02 4.97 -14.05
C GLY A 724 -0.01 3.87 -12.99
N TYR A 725 0.71 4.13 -11.91
CA TYR A 725 0.60 3.37 -10.67
C TYR A 725 -0.51 3.97 -9.81
N GLY A 726 -1.36 3.09 -9.29
CA GLY A 726 -2.41 3.45 -8.32
C GLY A 726 -2.34 2.54 -7.11
N ILE A 727 -2.86 3.01 -5.98
CA ILE A 727 -3.08 2.15 -4.81
C ILE A 727 -4.31 1.31 -5.12
N ALA A 728 -4.23 0.00 -4.91
CA ALA A 728 -5.34 -0.90 -5.16
C ALA A 728 -6.08 -1.22 -3.85
N THR A 729 -7.38 -1.44 -3.98
CA THR A 729 -8.33 -1.64 -2.88
C THR A 729 -9.31 -2.77 -3.23
N PRO A 730 -9.89 -3.48 -2.25
CA PRO A 730 -10.98 -4.41 -2.51
C PRO A 730 -12.15 -3.69 -3.17
N LYS A 731 -12.87 -4.38 -4.06
CA LYS A 731 -13.92 -3.78 -4.89
C LYS A 731 -15.02 -3.14 -4.03
N GLY A 732 -15.32 -1.87 -4.26
CA GLY A 732 -16.28 -1.11 -3.45
C GLY A 732 -15.76 -0.64 -2.08
N SER A 733 -14.45 -0.66 -1.84
CA SER A 733 -13.86 -0.17 -0.58
C SER A 733 -14.15 1.32 -0.34
N PRO A 734 -14.63 1.72 0.87
CA PRO A 734 -14.88 3.13 1.20
C PRO A 734 -13.59 3.97 1.31
N TRP A 735 -12.43 3.32 1.37
CA TRP A 735 -11.13 4.00 1.43
C TRP A 735 -10.67 4.54 0.07
N ARG A 736 -11.13 3.96 -1.04
CA ARG A 736 -10.70 4.31 -2.40
C ARG A 736 -10.84 5.80 -2.70
N ASP A 737 -11.99 6.38 -2.36
CA ASP A 737 -12.30 7.77 -2.69
C ASP A 737 -11.59 8.74 -1.74
N LYS A 738 -11.52 8.41 -0.44
CA LYS A 738 -10.74 9.17 0.56
C LYS A 738 -9.25 9.24 0.19
N ILE A 739 -8.64 8.10 -0.14
CA ILE A 739 -7.24 8.01 -0.55
C ILE A 739 -7.02 8.70 -1.90
N SER A 740 -7.97 8.60 -2.84
CA SER A 740 -7.87 9.31 -4.13
C SER A 740 -7.85 10.83 -3.96
N LEU A 741 -8.66 11.39 -3.05
CA LEU A 741 -8.63 12.81 -2.72
C LEU A 741 -7.29 13.22 -2.11
N ALA A 742 -6.79 12.44 -1.15
CA ALA A 742 -5.47 12.69 -0.55
C ALA A 742 -4.32 12.61 -1.58
N ILE A 743 -4.35 11.67 -2.53
CA ILE A 743 -3.36 11.61 -3.62
C ILE A 743 -3.40 12.87 -4.49
N LEU A 744 -4.60 13.36 -4.85
CA LEU A 744 -4.76 14.58 -5.65
C LEU A 744 -4.24 15.80 -4.89
N GLU A 745 -4.52 15.91 -3.59
CA GLU A 745 -4.01 16.99 -2.74
C GLU A 745 -2.48 16.95 -2.59
N LEU A 746 -1.88 15.77 -2.45
CA LEU A 746 -0.42 15.59 -2.44
C LEU A 746 0.24 15.90 -3.81
N GLN A 747 -0.48 15.71 -4.91
CA GLN A 747 -0.06 16.14 -6.25
C GLN A 747 -0.15 17.67 -6.41
N GLU A 748 -1.24 18.29 -5.95
CA GLU A 748 -1.42 19.76 -5.99
C GLU A 748 -0.42 20.50 -5.11
N LYS A 749 -0.12 19.98 -3.91
CA LYS A 749 0.96 20.46 -3.03
C LYS A 749 2.38 20.20 -3.60
N GLY A 750 2.52 19.39 -4.65
CA GLY A 750 3.80 19.01 -5.24
C GLY A 750 4.63 18.02 -4.40
N GLU A 751 4.07 17.44 -3.34
CA GLU A 751 4.82 16.56 -2.43
C GLU A 751 5.28 15.28 -3.09
N ILE A 752 4.47 14.70 -3.99
CA ILE A 752 4.84 13.49 -4.73
C ILE A 752 6.08 13.75 -5.60
N GLN A 753 6.22 14.94 -6.18
CA GLN A 753 7.42 15.32 -6.95
C GLN A 753 8.65 15.48 -6.06
N MET A 754 8.51 16.07 -4.87
CA MET A 754 9.60 16.15 -3.88
C MET A 754 10.06 14.77 -3.43
N LEU A 755 9.13 13.83 -3.22
CA LEU A 755 9.45 12.44 -2.92
C LEU A 755 10.11 11.74 -4.13
N TYR A 756 9.66 12.00 -5.36
CA TYR A 756 10.29 11.41 -6.55
C TYR A 756 11.76 11.83 -6.65
N ASP A 757 12.03 13.13 -6.52
CA ASP A 757 13.38 13.67 -6.58
C ASP A 757 14.27 13.14 -5.43
N LYS A 758 13.71 12.93 -4.23
CA LYS A 758 14.39 12.31 -3.08
C LYS A 758 14.82 10.85 -3.35
N TRP A 759 14.01 10.05 -4.06
CA TRP A 759 14.28 8.61 -4.24
C TRP A 759 15.00 8.28 -5.56
N TRP A 760 14.79 9.06 -6.62
CA TRP A 760 15.48 8.89 -7.91
C TRP A 760 16.81 9.67 -7.95
N LYS A 761 16.74 10.99 -7.78
CA LYS A 761 17.83 11.94 -8.12
C LYS A 761 18.83 12.21 -6.99
N ASN A 762 18.86 11.39 -5.94
CA ASN A 762 19.64 11.67 -4.74
C ASN A 762 21.16 11.62 -5.01
N THR A 763 21.86 12.68 -4.63
CA THR A 763 23.17 13.07 -5.17
C THR A 763 24.34 12.12 -4.87
N GLY A 764 24.14 11.10 -4.03
CA GLY A 764 25.15 10.09 -3.70
C GLY A 764 25.18 8.88 -4.65
N ASP A 765 24.04 8.52 -5.24
CA ASP A 765 23.88 7.31 -6.08
C ASP A 765 23.81 7.62 -7.57
N THR A 766 23.53 8.88 -7.95
CA THR A 766 23.40 9.26 -9.35
C THR A 766 24.77 9.21 -10.04
N CYS A 767 24.92 8.29 -10.98
CA CYS A 767 26.01 8.26 -11.93
C CYS A 767 25.97 9.57 -12.74
N GLN A 768 26.83 10.52 -12.38
CA GLN A 768 27.11 11.64 -13.26
C GLN A 768 27.79 11.07 -14.49
N ARG A 769 26.99 10.85 -15.55
CA ARG A 769 27.52 10.74 -16.91
C ARG A 769 28.38 11.97 -17.07
N ASN A 770 29.68 11.75 -17.29
CA ASN A 770 30.62 12.83 -17.55
C ASN A 770 30.22 13.45 -18.89
N ASP A 771 29.28 14.39 -18.84
CA ASP A 771 28.91 15.31 -19.92
C ASP A 771 30.06 16.31 -20.14
N LYS A 772 31.24 15.77 -20.42
CA LYS A 772 32.36 16.42 -21.11
C LYS A 772 32.01 16.75 -22.58
N GLY A 773 30.72 16.78 -22.91
CA GLY A 773 30.13 17.47 -24.07
C GLY A 773 29.53 18.83 -23.73
N LYS A 774 29.43 19.23 -22.44
CA LYS A 774 29.05 20.59 -22.02
C LYS A 774 30.21 21.47 -21.58
N GLU A 775 31.38 20.91 -21.27
CA GLU A 775 32.61 21.70 -21.29
C GLU A 775 33.16 21.75 -22.72
N SER A 776 33.18 22.96 -23.29
CA SER A 776 33.68 23.30 -24.63
C SER A 776 35.21 23.20 -24.77
N LYS A 777 35.86 22.18 -24.19
CA LYS A 777 37.26 21.86 -24.44
C LYS A 777 37.33 21.05 -25.72
N ALA A 778 37.86 21.65 -26.78
CA ALA A 778 38.09 20.96 -28.05
C ALA A 778 38.94 19.70 -27.81
N ASN A 779 38.39 18.53 -28.13
CA ASN A 779 39.13 17.27 -28.02
C ASN A 779 40.36 17.33 -28.94
N SER A 780 41.53 16.98 -28.39
CA SER A 780 42.76 16.83 -29.18
C SER A 780 42.55 15.74 -30.24
N LEU A 781 42.87 16.02 -31.51
CA LEU A 781 42.75 15.03 -32.59
C LEU A 781 43.62 13.81 -32.29
N GLY A 782 42.97 12.68 -32.01
CA GLY A 782 43.63 11.40 -31.77
C GLY A 782 44.18 10.78 -33.06
N VAL A 783 45.13 9.85 -32.89
CA VAL A 783 45.70 9.05 -33.99
C VAL A 783 44.61 8.28 -34.73
N ASP A 784 43.51 7.89 -34.07
CA ASP A 784 42.41 7.14 -34.67
C ASP A 784 41.72 7.89 -35.84
N ASN A 785 41.68 9.22 -35.80
CA ASN A 785 41.05 10.05 -36.83
C ASN A 785 42.02 10.45 -37.97
N ILE A 786 43.34 10.54 -37.72
CA ILE A 786 44.37 10.92 -38.71
C ILE A 786 45.15 9.72 -39.26
N GLY A 787 45.13 8.56 -38.59
CA GLY A 787 46.03 7.42 -38.80
C GLY A 787 46.13 6.93 -40.25
N GLY A 788 45.02 6.93 -41.00
CA GLY A 788 45.03 6.54 -42.41
C GLY A 788 45.87 7.44 -43.31
N VAL A 789 46.07 8.72 -42.96
CA VAL A 789 46.93 9.64 -43.72
C VAL A 789 48.39 9.17 -43.68
N PHE A 790 48.86 8.69 -42.51
CA PHE A 790 50.20 8.11 -42.37
C PHE A 790 50.34 6.79 -43.13
N VAL A 791 49.30 5.96 -43.17
CA VAL A 791 49.27 4.72 -43.95
C VAL A 791 49.40 5.02 -45.45
N VAL A 792 48.62 5.98 -45.97
CA VAL A 792 48.69 6.42 -47.38
C VAL A 792 50.08 6.96 -47.73
N LEU A 793 50.71 7.75 -46.85
CA LEU A 793 52.08 8.24 -47.03
C LEU A 793 53.10 7.09 -47.14
N LEU A 794 53.06 6.12 -46.23
CA LEU A 794 53.96 4.97 -46.24
C LEU A 794 53.77 4.10 -47.50
N CYS A 795 52.53 3.82 -47.88
CA CYS A 795 52.23 3.10 -49.13
C CYS A 795 52.71 3.86 -50.37
N GLY A 796 52.52 5.18 -50.41
CA GLY A 796 53.00 6.03 -51.51
C GLY A 796 54.52 6.03 -51.65
N LEU A 797 55.26 6.15 -50.54
CA LEU A 797 56.72 6.07 -50.53
C LEU A 797 57.23 4.69 -50.98
N ALA A 798 56.63 3.61 -50.47
CA ALA A 798 56.97 2.25 -50.90
C ALA A 798 56.72 2.03 -52.40
N PHE A 799 55.59 2.52 -52.92
CA PHE A 799 55.26 2.43 -54.34
C PHE A 799 56.20 3.26 -55.22
N ALA A 800 56.59 4.46 -54.78
CA ALA A 800 57.59 5.28 -55.48
C ALA A 800 58.96 4.60 -55.55
N VAL A 801 59.41 3.97 -54.46
CA VAL A 801 60.67 3.18 -54.44
C VAL A 801 60.57 1.97 -55.37
N LEU A 802 59.44 1.26 -55.38
CA LEU A 802 59.21 0.15 -56.32
C LEU A 802 59.25 0.62 -57.77
N ILE A 803 58.60 1.74 -58.12
CA ILE A 803 58.67 2.32 -59.47
C ILE A 803 60.11 2.70 -59.81
N ALA A 804 60.86 3.35 -58.93
CA ALA A 804 62.26 3.70 -59.18
C ALA A 804 63.14 2.46 -59.44
N ILE A 805 62.89 1.36 -58.71
CA ILE A 805 63.55 0.06 -58.97
C ILE A 805 63.12 -0.51 -60.33
N PHE A 806 61.84 -0.47 -60.69
CA PHE A 806 61.35 -0.92 -62.00
C PHE A 806 61.91 -0.09 -63.16
N GLU A 807 61.96 1.24 -63.02
CA GLU A 807 62.57 2.14 -64.00
C GLU A 807 64.08 1.87 -64.15
N PHE A 808 64.79 1.68 -63.03
CA PHE A 808 66.20 1.32 -63.04
C PHE A 808 66.43 -0.04 -63.74
N CYS A 809 65.69 -1.07 -63.38
CA CYS A 809 65.77 -2.39 -64.01
C CYS A 809 65.38 -2.36 -65.49
N TYR A 810 64.35 -1.59 -65.87
CA TYR A 810 63.92 -1.44 -67.26
C TYR A 810 64.95 -0.68 -68.09
N ASN A 811 65.50 0.41 -67.56
CA ASN A 811 66.53 1.21 -68.22
C ASN A 811 67.86 0.44 -68.32
N SER A 812 68.28 -0.26 -67.26
CA SER A 812 69.44 -1.17 -67.28
C SER A 812 69.26 -2.29 -68.32
N LYS A 813 68.08 -2.95 -68.38
CA LYS A 813 67.78 -3.95 -69.41
C LYS A 813 67.73 -3.38 -70.83
N LYS A 814 67.22 -2.16 -71.01
CA LYS A 814 67.21 -1.44 -72.30
C LYS A 814 68.61 -1.03 -72.73
N ASN A 815 69.46 -0.60 -71.79
CA ASN A 815 70.85 -0.27 -72.05
C ASN A 815 71.65 -1.53 -72.41
N ALA A 816 71.51 -2.63 -71.66
CA ALA A 816 72.10 -3.93 -72.01
C ALA A 816 71.61 -4.47 -73.38
N LEU A 817 70.36 -4.18 -73.80
CA LEU A 817 69.86 -4.51 -75.14
C LEU A 817 70.43 -3.61 -76.24
N ASN A 818 70.63 -2.31 -75.97
CA ASN A 818 71.27 -1.38 -76.89
C ASN A 818 72.79 -1.64 -77.00
N GLU A 819 73.42 -2.03 -75.91
CA GLU A 819 74.84 -2.37 -75.83
C GLU A 819 75.15 -3.67 -76.57
N LYS A 820 74.23 -4.65 -76.57
CA LYS A 820 74.29 -5.82 -77.49
C LYS A 820 74.29 -5.48 -78.99
N ARG A 821 74.03 -4.23 -79.38
CA ARG A 821 74.15 -3.72 -80.77
C ARG A 821 75.50 -3.08 -81.09
N SER A 822 76.42 -2.96 -80.13
CA SER A 822 77.78 -2.42 -80.29
C SER A 822 78.81 -3.41 -79.72
N ALA A 823 79.90 -3.67 -80.43
CA ALA A 823 80.70 -4.89 -80.21
C ALA A 823 81.35 -5.02 -78.80
N SER A 824 80.97 -6.11 -78.11
CA SER A 824 81.68 -6.81 -77.02
C SER A 824 82.19 -5.98 -75.82
N VAL A 825 81.49 -6.10 -74.69
CA VAL A 825 81.92 -5.69 -73.34
C VAL A 825 81.61 -6.84 -72.35
N PRO A 826 82.42 -7.09 -71.30
CA PRO A 826 82.12 -8.08 -70.26
C PRO A 826 80.84 -7.76 -69.45
N GLN A 827 80.35 -8.76 -68.70
CA GLN A 827 79.08 -8.69 -67.96
C GLN A 827 79.30 -8.59 -66.44
N GLU A 828 79.18 -7.40 -65.86
CA GLU A 828 79.05 -7.25 -64.41
C GLU A 828 77.60 -7.46 -63.95
N SER A 829 77.43 -7.95 -62.72
CA SER A 829 76.12 -8.27 -62.16
C SER A 829 75.37 -7.03 -61.69
N LEU A 830 74.08 -6.95 -62.01
CA LEU A 830 73.11 -5.89 -61.64
C LEU A 830 73.16 -5.39 -60.17
N CYS A 831 73.69 -6.20 -59.26
CA CYS A 831 73.88 -5.87 -57.85
C CYS A 831 75.06 -4.90 -57.58
N SER A 832 76.12 -4.89 -58.40
CA SER A 832 77.24 -3.94 -58.24
C SER A 832 76.84 -2.52 -58.64
N GLU A 833 76.16 -2.36 -59.79
CA GLU A 833 75.61 -1.07 -60.22
C GLU A 833 74.65 -0.50 -59.17
N MET A 834 73.68 -1.29 -58.70
CA MET A 834 72.69 -0.84 -57.71
C MET A 834 73.35 -0.40 -56.39
N LYS A 835 74.42 -1.08 -55.95
CA LYS A 835 75.21 -0.66 -54.78
C LYS A 835 75.99 0.62 -55.03
N SER A 836 76.56 0.82 -56.22
CA SER A 836 77.29 2.05 -56.57
C SER A 836 76.38 3.27 -56.67
N GLU A 837 75.20 3.16 -57.29
CA GLU A 837 74.22 4.24 -57.37
C GLU A 837 73.61 4.56 -56.00
N PHE A 838 73.33 3.56 -55.16
CA PHE A 838 72.83 3.79 -53.79
C PHE A 838 73.89 4.46 -52.90
N CYS A 839 75.17 4.06 -53.02
CA CYS A 839 76.28 4.75 -52.35
C CYS A 839 76.57 6.15 -52.92
N PHE A 840 76.23 6.42 -54.19
CA PHE A 840 76.30 7.76 -54.78
C PHE A 840 75.15 8.65 -54.25
N ALA A 841 73.92 8.15 -54.20
CA ALA A 841 72.77 8.85 -53.65
C ALA A 841 72.91 9.18 -52.15
N LEU A 842 73.55 8.29 -51.37
CA LEU A 842 73.88 8.53 -49.96
C LEU A 842 75.01 9.56 -49.74
N ARG A 843 75.78 9.90 -50.78
CA ARG A 843 76.78 10.97 -50.73
C ARG A 843 76.15 12.31 -51.10
N CYS A 844 75.48 12.93 -50.13
CA CYS A 844 74.96 14.29 -50.23
C CYS A 844 76.08 15.34 -50.38
N SER A 845 76.66 15.48 -51.57
CA SER A 845 77.46 16.63 -51.98
C SER A 845 76.84 17.33 -53.18
N GLY A 846 76.77 18.66 -53.12
CA GLY A 846 75.90 19.44 -53.99
C GLY A 846 76.38 19.57 -55.44
N SER A 847 75.39 19.67 -56.34
CA SER A 847 75.45 20.39 -57.62
C SER A 847 76.74 20.26 -58.46
N ARG A 848 76.88 19.14 -59.18
CA ARG A 848 77.48 19.15 -60.52
C ARG A 848 76.65 18.29 -61.48
N GLN A 849 76.41 18.81 -62.69
CA GLN A 849 75.61 18.18 -63.72
C GLN A 849 76.12 16.76 -64.05
N ARG A 850 75.22 15.77 -64.09
CA ARG A 850 75.58 14.36 -64.35
C ARG A 850 76.20 14.26 -65.76
N PRO A 851 77.45 13.78 -65.91
CA PRO A 851 78.25 14.09 -67.10
C PRO A 851 77.80 13.36 -68.36
N ALA A 852 77.65 14.09 -69.46
CA ALA A 852 77.45 13.52 -70.78
C ALA A 852 78.72 12.76 -71.25
N LEU A 853 78.52 11.56 -71.79
CA LEU A 853 79.56 10.66 -72.26
C LEU A 853 80.26 11.18 -73.54
N ARG A 854 81.16 12.18 -73.38
CA ARG A 854 82.09 12.60 -74.44
C ARG A 854 83.10 11.48 -74.71
N ARG A 855 82.79 10.59 -75.66
CA ARG A 855 83.83 9.80 -76.35
C ARG A 855 84.81 10.78 -77.00
N LYS A 856 86.09 10.72 -76.62
CA LYS A 856 87.16 11.53 -77.22
C LYS A 856 87.33 11.13 -78.69
N CYS A 857 86.98 12.02 -79.61
CA CYS A 857 87.40 11.90 -81.01
C CYS A 857 88.79 12.53 -81.16
N SER A 858 89.83 11.72 -81.31
CA SER A 858 91.20 12.20 -81.50
C SER A 858 91.49 12.54 -82.97
N LYS A 859 91.07 13.74 -83.40
CA LYS A 859 91.62 14.47 -84.56
C LYS A 859 91.11 15.93 -84.61
N CYS A 860 91.95 16.82 -85.13
CA CYS A 860 91.74 18.25 -85.43
C CYS A 860 91.87 19.27 -84.28
N LEU A 861 93.06 19.87 -84.23
CA LEU A 861 93.39 21.29 -83.92
C LEU A 861 92.44 22.29 -84.64
N SER A 862 92.35 23.60 -84.36
CA SER A 862 92.90 24.52 -83.34
C SER A 862 92.10 25.85 -83.46
N GLY A 863 92.09 26.72 -82.43
CA GLY A 863 91.55 28.09 -82.57
C GLY A 863 91.52 28.89 -81.27
N VAL A 864 92.18 30.05 -81.24
CA VAL A 864 92.36 30.92 -80.06
C VAL A 864 91.54 32.21 -80.20
N SER A 865 91.01 32.73 -79.08
CA SER A 865 90.74 34.17 -78.74
C SER A 865 89.55 34.26 -77.76
N TYR A 866 89.34 35.28 -76.92
CA TYR A 866 90.18 36.30 -76.26
C TYR A 866 89.27 36.93 -75.16
N VAL A 867 89.80 37.44 -74.05
CA VAL A 867 89.00 37.98 -72.91
C VAL A 867 88.74 39.50 -73.11
N PRO A 868 87.74 40.15 -72.47
CA PRO A 868 88.00 40.68 -71.12
C PRO A 868 86.78 40.69 -70.18
N ALA A 869 87.04 41.05 -68.93
CA ALA A 869 86.06 41.38 -67.90
C ALA A 869 86.15 42.90 -67.55
N VAL A 870 85.59 43.28 -66.39
CA VAL A 870 85.87 44.49 -65.56
C VAL A 870 84.78 45.61 -65.58
N LEU A 871 84.72 46.32 -64.44
CA LEU A 871 83.98 47.54 -64.03
C LEU A 871 82.54 47.40 -63.46
N ASP A 872 82.15 48.09 -62.36
CA ASP A 872 82.91 48.61 -61.19
C ASP A 872 81.99 49.08 -60.02
N VAL A 873 82.57 49.45 -58.86
CA VAL A 873 81.94 49.76 -57.53
C VAL A 873 82.77 50.88 -56.84
N PRO A 874 82.22 51.95 -56.16
CA PRO A 874 81.24 51.98 -55.03
C PRO A 874 80.30 53.25 -55.10
N PRO A 875 79.92 54.07 -54.06
CA PRO A 875 79.82 53.93 -52.58
C PRO A 875 78.52 54.49 -51.88
N ASN A 876 78.41 54.27 -50.55
CA ASN A 876 77.53 54.97 -49.55
C ASN A 876 78.06 56.40 -49.20
N PRO A 877 77.60 57.21 -48.18
CA PRO A 877 76.56 57.12 -47.12
C PRO A 877 75.73 58.47 -46.98
N PRO A 878 75.21 59.02 -45.83
CA PRO A 878 74.91 58.54 -44.45
C PRO A 878 73.47 58.88 -43.89
N GLN A 879 73.24 58.61 -42.60
CA GLN A 879 72.00 58.79 -41.75
C GLN A 879 71.83 60.25 -41.21
N PRO A 880 70.96 60.65 -40.21
CA PRO A 880 70.04 59.96 -39.25
C PRO A 880 68.72 60.76 -38.90
N PRO A 881 68.07 60.74 -37.69
CA PRO A 881 67.76 59.68 -36.68
C PRO A 881 66.26 59.56 -36.24
N THR A 882 66.01 58.61 -35.32
CA THR A 882 64.94 58.51 -34.27
C THR A 882 63.69 57.63 -34.49
N ARG A 883 63.58 56.57 -33.67
CA ARG A 883 62.35 56.01 -33.07
C ARG A 883 62.70 55.04 -31.92
N GLY A 884 61.88 55.01 -30.87
CA GLY A 884 61.91 54.01 -29.79
C GLY A 884 60.69 53.08 -29.83
N PRO A 885 60.27 52.50 -28.68
CA PRO A 885 60.74 51.18 -28.22
C PRO A 885 59.68 50.05 -28.33
N PRO A 886 60.01 48.78 -28.00
CA PRO A 886 59.35 47.59 -28.56
C PRO A 886 58.46 46.78 -27.58
N PRO A 887 57.80 45.71 -28.06
CA PRO A 887 57.38 44.57 -27.23
C PRO A 887 57.88 43.20 -27.76
N ALA A 888 58.20 42.27 -26.84
CA ALA A 888 57.74 40.87 -26.85
C ALA A 888 58.35 40.03 -25.70
N ASP A 889 57.46 39.57 -24.82
CA ASP A 889 57.40 38.30 -24.09
C ASP A 889 58.46 37.81 -23.08
N HIS A 890 57.92 37.25 -21.99
CA HIS A 890 58.59 36.67 -20.84
C HIS A 890 58.51 35.12 -20.81
N SER A 891 59.36 34.56 -19.97
CA SER A 891 59.66 33.13 -19.74
C SER A 891 58.61 32.38 -18.86
N PRO A 892 58.84 31.12 -18.41
CA PRO A 892 57.78 30.21 -17.93
C PRO A 892 57.37 30.34 -16.45
N ALA A 893 56.43 29.48 -16.04
CA ALA A 893 55.62 29.54 -14.82
C ALA A 893 56.22 28.94 -13.53
N LEU A 894 55.65 29.37 -12.38
CA LEU A 894 55.45 28.57 -11.15
C LEU A 894 54.56 29.34 -10.13
N GLY A 895 53.67 28.66 -9.40
CA GLY A 895 53.22 29.12 -8.05
C GLY A 895 51.74 29.54 -7.81
N ALA A 896 50.92 28.56 -7.43
CA ALA A 896 49.85 28.57 -6.40
C ALA A 896 49.04 29.85 -5.97
N SER A 897 47.71 29.74 -6.15
CA SER A 897 46.64 29.83 -5.12
C SER A 897 46.08 31.15 -4.55
N PHE A 898 44.75 31.08 -4.30
CA PHE A 898 43.87 31.83 -3.39
C PHE A 898 43.21 33.18 -3.80
N ASP A 899 41.91 33.19 -3.42
CA ASP A 899 40.94 34.26 -3.17
C ASP A 899 40.15 35.04 -4.25
N ASN A 900 38.82 34.93 -4.06
CA ASN A 900 37.67 35.63 -4.64
C ASN A 900 37.65 37.11 -4.14
N PRO A 901 36.91 38.09 -4.77
CA PRO A 901 35.45 37.96 -4.93
C PRO A 901 34.70 38.72 -6.09
N ARG A 902 33.51 38.19 -6.43
CA ARG A 902 32.23 38.87 -6.76
C ARG A 902 32.00 39.65 -8.10
N LEU A 903 31.08 39.03 -8.89
CA LEU A 903 29.76 39.52 -9.35
C LEU A 903 29.54 40.22 -10.72
N ARG A 904 28.42 39.80 -11.34
CA ARG A 904 27.73 40.22 -12.58
C ARG A 904 28.38 39.68 -13.88
N ILE A 905 27.66 39.04 -14.81
CA ILE A 905 26.21 38.71 -14.93
C ILE A 905 26.07 37.19 -15.08
#